data_AF-L2G9W7-F1
#
_entry.id   AF-L2G9W7-F1
#
_cell.length_a   1.000
_cell.length_b   1.000
_cell.length_c   1.000
_cell.angle_alpha   90.00
_cell.angle_beta   90.00
_cell.angle_gamma   90.00
#
_symmetry.space_group_name_H-M   'P 1'
#
loop_
_entity.id
_entity.type
_entity.pdbx_description
1 polymer ?
#
loop_
_entity_poly.entity_id
_entity_poly.type
_entity_poly.pdbx_seq_one_letter_code
_entity_poly.pdbx_strand_id
1 'polypeptide(L)'
;MANHDPERLPWLDDVGHMLFRRYVRTGDVDDLNVAITTTKEAQPTPTLTGNDHNRASWLNGFGGMLFSRYKLTGNTDDLEAALSNMSLAVSLTPQNDPGLLGLLNNTGTICSSLYEETGNLSYLETAVSYAEQAVSATPKNDPDLTKRLHNLGLRLLRRYERIGSLYDLNSAISMVEQAVSVIPEGHYERPSYLNSLGGLLLNRFDRTGNRGNLEAAILHTAQAVSITPSDHPDISMWKNSLGDRLFRRYQRTGGMHDLEAALLNTKQAISNTPESNPHLATCPNSRGNMLSSQYEKTRNMDDLKAAISSMRKAVQITPKGHSNRARLLSNLGLFLFRQYEKTNDMDILDDALRTAKSAVDETPKNHPDLAKYLSNLGDVLFCSYEQTGNIEDRDSALNLFEESTKCPTAVPVVRVQAARRAIRILLELPMWERACELAQDAVKLLPSVCDRSLDRQDQQHAVLQTAGLASDACSLFVRTGRVSQALQQVEFGRGLILGYLIDNRSDASALKKDHPDLANEFERLQLLASQPIDDVVEPRARDHLIHGRTEAHRQLEDCLDRIRRHRGHERFLLEPTLDELFQCATEGPIIIVNVTSISSDAIIVSSSGCKAINLPEITPSQVSVLAGAFGMSRSKDGYGEKHVRDIKSERDVTAKYSIGFLSWLWRVCVRPIFTELDIAPSAEPPRMWWIGTGVASSFPFHAAGLYSEGSREHTLSLIVPSYTPTIKSLVYARSCAARDSDKHAKASVLVVAMPETPGQNPLSGVIKESMAIQQALVDVFKVEYLEKPSAKEVMDRMRQADIVHFACHGSSDRANPSDSHLLLQTTTLEGPSLDKLTVQEISEKRTLEEARIAYLSACSTAEVKDGQFADEALHIVSAFQVAGFGHAIGSLWSADDETCIQVAKLFYEYLAQDGRRNATNRVIAEALRYATQKVRTGRDPILWVPYIHSGA
;
A
#
# COMPACT_ATOMS: atom_id res chain seq x y z
N MET A 1 44.14 -66.03 1.65
CA MET A 1 42.97 -66.61 0.96
C MET A 1 41.72 -66.47 1.83
N ALA A 2 41.17 -65.26 1.96
CA ALA A 2 39.89 -65.01 2.66
C ALA A 2 39.19 -63.72 2.17
N ASN A 3 39.31 -63.42 0.87
CA ASN A 3 38.75 -62.19 0.26
C ASN A 3 37.67 -62.47 -0.80
N HIS A 4 37.15 -63.69 -0.87
CA HIS A 4 36.07 -64.07 -1.78
C HIS A 4 34.99 -64.82 -1.01
N ASP A 5 34.40 -64.16 0.00
CA ASP A 5 33.09 -64.55 0.49
C ASP A 5 32.05 -63.70 -0.26
N PRO A 6 31.29 -64.29 -1.20
CA PRO A 6 30.30 -63.56 -2.00
C PRO A 6 29.15 -62.97 -1.16
N GLU A 7 28.99 -63.35 0.10
CA GLU A 7 27.98 -62.80 1.01
C GLU A 7 28.49 -61.59 1.83
N ARG A 8 29.80 -61.31 1.82
CA ARG A 8 30.39 -60.25 2.66
C ARG A 8 29.95 -58.84 2.28
N LEU A 9 29.88 -58.51 0.99
CA LEU A 9 29.51 -57.17 0.54
C LEU A 9 28.01 -56.86 0.81
N PRO A 10 27.06 -57.74 0.46
CA PRO A 10 25.65 -57.56 0.86
C PRO A 10 25.46 -57.46 2.38
N TRP A 11 26.19 -58.29 3.15
CA TRP A 11 26.12 -58.24 4.61
C TRP A 11 26.63 -56.92 5.19
N LEU A 12 27.73 -56.36 4.66
CA LEU A 12 28.24 -55.04 5.07
C LEU A 12 27.25 -53.92 4.74
N ASP A 13 26.57 -53.99 3.59
CA ASP A 13 25.53 -53.03 3.20
C ASP A 13 24.33 -53.08 4.17
N ASP A 14 23.86 -54.27 4.52
CA ASP A 14 22.80 -54.47 5.51
C ASP A 14 23.17 -53.95 6.89
N VAL A 15 24.42 -54.19 7.34
CA VAL A 15 24.93 -53.63 8.61
C VAL A 15 24.97 -52.11 8.55
N GLY A 16 25.43 -51.52 7.44
CA GLY A 16 25.41 -50.08 7.21
C GLY A 16 24.00 -49.49 7.35
N HIS A 17 23.02 -50.11 6.71
CA HIS A 17 21.61 -49.70 6.79
C HIS A 17 21.01 -49.87 8.19
N MET A 18 21.36 -50.94 8.92
CA MET A 18 20.91 -51.13 10.31
C MET A 18 21.47 -50.05 11.24
N LEU A 19 22.76 -49.71 11.11
CA LEU A 19 23.40 -48.64 11.87
C LEU A 19 22.79 -47.29 11.54
N PHE A 20 22.50 -47.02 10.27
CA PHE A 20 21.79 -45.81 9.87
C PHE A 20 20.38 -45.72 10.49
N ARG A 21 19.62 -46.81 10.52
CA ARG A 21 18.31 -46.85 11.21
C ARG A 21 18.45 -46.63 12.71
N ARG A 22 19.53 -47.15 13.33
CA ARG A 22 19.82 -46.90 14.74
C ARG A 22 20.08 -45.42 14.98
N TYR A 23 20.92 -44.78 14.17
CA TYR A 23 21.13 -43.34 14.16
C TYR A 23 19.82 -42.55 14.04
N VAL A 24 18.95 -42.89 13.07
CA VAL A 24 17.66 -42.19 12.89
C VAL A 24 16.79 -42.24 14.15
N ARG A 25 16.92 -43.29 14.97
CA ARG A 25 16.17 -43.46 16.23
C ARG A 25 16.87 -42.82 17.43
N THR A 26 18.20 -42.87 17.51
CA THR A 26 18.96 -42.48 18.71
C THR A 26 19.59 -41.10 18.61
N GLY A 27 19.78 -40.57 17.40
CA GLY A 27 20.55 -39.36 17.13
C GLY A 27 22.07 -39.54 17.30
N ASP A 28 22.56 -40.77 17.49
CA ASP A 28 23.98 -41.03 17.74
C ASP A 28 24.82 -40.86 16.47
N VAL A 29 25.64 -39.82 16.43
CA VAL A 29 26.44 -39.45 15.25
C VAL A 29 27.54 -40.49 14.96
N ASP A 30 27.99 -41.24 15.97
CA ASP A 30 28.97 -42.31 15.75
C ASP A 30 28.36 -43.45 14.94
N ASP A 31 27.08 -43.76 15.15
CA ASP A 31 26.35 -44.74 14.33
C ASP A 31 26.28 -44.33 12.87
N LEU A 32 26.08 -43.04 12.59
CA LEU A 32 26.06 -42.52 11.22
C LEU A 32 27.43 -42.61 10.56
N ASN A 33 28.50 -42.26 11.29
CA ASN A 33 29.85 -42.33 10.77
C ASN A 33 30.26 -43.77 10.46
N VAL A 34 29.95 -44.71 11.35
CA VAL A 34 30.21 -46.15 11.13
C VAL A 34 29.32 -46.71 10.03
N ALA A 35 28.06 -46.25 9.89
CA ALA A 35 27.21 -46.64 8.78
C ALA A 35 27.82 -46.23 7.43
N ILE A 36 28.32 -45.00 7.31
CA ILE A 36 28.94 -44.49 6.09
C ILE A 36 30.21 -45.27 5.73
N THR A 37 31.09 -45.54 6.70
CA THR A 37 32.32 -46.30 6.43
C THR A 37 32.00 -47.74 6.03
N THR A 38 31.10 -48.41 6.74
CA THR A 38 30.69 -49.79 6.47
C THR A 38 30.01 -49.93 5.09
N THR A 39 29.12 -49.00 4.75
CA THR A 39 28.43 -48.97 3.44
C THR A 39 29.40 -48.67 2.30
N LYS A 40 30.41 -47.81 2.54
CA LYS A 40 31.46 -47.51 1.55
C LYS A 40 32.33 -48.73 1.26
N GLU A 41 32.63 -49.56 2.27
CA GLU A 41 33.34 -50.83 2.08
C GLU A 41 32.51 -51.87 1.31
N ALA A 42 31.19 -51.74 1.33
CA ALA A 42 30.25 -52.59 0.59
C ALA A 42 30.04 -52.19 -0.88
N GLN A 43 30.83 -51.24 -1.42
CA GLN A 43 30.62 -50.71 -2.77
C GLN A 43 30.58 -51.82 -3.86
N PRO A 44 29.47 -51.96 -4.61
CA PRO A 44 29.36 -52.98 -5.65
C PRO A 44 30.28 -52.67 -6.85
N THR A 45 30.94 -53.71 -7.38
CA THR A 45 31.82 -53.60 -8.54
C THR A 45 31.01 -53.40 -9.83
N PRO A 46 31.42 -52.50 -10.76
CA PRO A 46 30.73 -52.35 -12.04
C PRO A 46 30.88 -53.64 -12.85
N THR A 47 29.81 -54.43 -12.97
CA THR A 47 29.79 -55.62 -13.83
C THR A 47 29.09 -55.30 -15.14
N LEU A 48 29.67 -55.75 -16.26
CA LEU A 48 29.17 -55.54 -17.63
C LEU A 48 27.82 -56.24 -17.92
N THR A 49 27.25 -56.95 -16.95
CA THR A 49 26.07 -57.82 -17.13
C THR A 49 25.12 -57.75 -15.93
N GLY A 50 24.32 -56.68 -15.86
CA GLY A 50 22.92 -56.80 -15.41
C GLY A 50 22.58 -56.69 -13.91
N ASN A 51 23.33 -55.94 -13.09
CA ASN A 51 22.90 -55.65 -11.70
C ASN A 51 22.76 -54.14 -11.38
N ASP A 52 22.29 -53.37 -12.37
CA ASP A 52 22.12 -51.90 -12.26
C ASP A 52 21.11 -51.49 -11.18
N HIS A 53 20.10 -52.33 -10.88
CA HIS A 53 19.11 -52.06 -9.82
C HIS A 53 19.72 -52.13 -8.41
N ASN A 54 20.53 -53.15 -8.11
CA ASN A 54 21.22 -53.26 -6.81
C ASN A 54 22.23 -52.12 -6.63
N ARG A 55 22.90 -51.73 -7.72
CA ARG A 55 23.81 -50.58 -7.71
C ARG A 55 23.07 -49.26 -7.50
N ALA A 56 21.92 -49.06 -8.14
CA ALA A 56 21.08 -47.87 -7.94
C ALA A 56 20.56 -47.78 -6.49
N SER A 57 20.12 -48.90 -5.91
CA SER A 57 19.68 -48.97 -4.51
C SER A 57 20.82 -48.62 -3.55
N TRP A 58 22.01 -49.18 -3.74
CA TRP A 58 23.20 -48.86 -2.95
C TRP A 58 23.57 -47.37 -3.06
N LEU A 59 23.59 -46.82 -4.27
CA LEU A 59 23.89 -45.40 -4.53
C LEU A 59 22.89 -44.46 -3.84
N ASN A 60 21.60 -44.82 -3.83
CA ASN A 60 20.55 -44.10 -3.10
C ASN A 60 20.78 -44.15 -1.58
N GLY A 61 21.01 -45.36 -1.04
CA GLY A 61 21.25 -45.58 0.38
C GLY A 61 22.47 -44.83 0.88
N PHE A 62 23.60 -44.99 0.19
CA PHE A 62 24.86 -44.32 0.51
C PHE A 62 24.75 -42.79 0.37
N GLY A 63 24.15 -42.30 -0.72
CA GLY A 63 23.87 -40.88 -0.90
C GLY A 63 22.99 -40.30 0.22
N GLY A 64 22.01 -41.06 0.70
CA GLY A 64 21.14 -40.66 1.81
C GLY A 64 21.91 -40.51 3.14
N MET A 65 22.83 -41.42 3.43
CA MET A 65 23.67 -41.35 4.63
C MET A 65 24.62 -40.14 4.58
N LEU A 66 25.24 -39.88 3.41
CA LEU A 66 26.07 -38.69 3.20
C LEU A 66 25.28 -37.40 3.39
N PHE A 67 24.06 -37.34 2.85
CA PHE A 67 23.17 -36.18 3.03
C PHE A 67 22.77 -35.96 4.49
N SER A 68 22.51 -37.03 5.25
CA SER A 68 22.27 -36.94 6.69
C SER A 68 23.49 -36.41 7.46
N ARG A 69 24.71 -36.79 7.07
CA ARG A 69 25.93 -36.25 7.69
C ARG A 69 26.14 -34.79 7.33
N TYR A 70 25.87 -34.39 6.09
CA TYR A 70 25.84 -32.98 5.68
C TYR A 70 24.90 -32.17 6.57
N LYS A 71 23.66 -32.62 6.79
CA LYS A 71 22.69 -31.91 7.65
C LYS A 71 23.17 -31.66 9.08
N LEU A 72 24.02 -32.54 9.61
CA LEU A 72 24.59 -32.39 10.96
C LEU A 72 25.85 -31.53 11.01
N THR A 73 26.69 -31.60 9.97
CA THR A 73 28.07 -31.08 10.00
C THR A 73 28.27 -29.84 9.13
N GLY A 74 27.37 -29.59 8.19
CA GLY A 74 27.53 -28.57 7.15
C GLY A 74 28.61 -28.90 6.10
N ASN A 75 29.11 -30.15 6.05
CA ASN A 75 30.16 -30.53 5.12
C ASN A 75 29.65 -30.58 3.67
N THR A 76 30.03 -29.60 2.85
CA THR A 76 29.60 -29.48 1.45
C THR A 76 30.11 -30.61 0.55
N ASP A 77 31.25 -31.22 0.89
CA ASP A 77 31.80 -32.35 0.12
C ASP A 77 30.87 -33.57 0.19
N ASP A 78 30.22 -33.78 1.33
CA ASP A 78 29.24 -34.86 1.50
C ASP A 78 27.96 -34.58 0.72
N LEU A 79 27.57 -33.31 0.58
CA LEU A 79 26.41 -32.89 -0.19
C LEU A 79 26.64 -33.08 -1.71
N GLU A 80 27.81 -32.70 -2.22
CA GLU A 80 28.20 -32.94 -3.61
C GLU A 80 28.35 -34.43 -3.91
N ALA A 81 28.96 -35.19 -3.00
CA ALA A 81 29.05 -36.64 -3.12
C ALA A 81 27.66 -37.30 -3.11
N ALA A 82 26.74 -36.84 -2.27
CA ALA A 82 25.36 -37.33 -2.25
C ALA A 82 24.64 -37.06 -3.58
N LEU A 83 24.80 -35.86 -4.17
CA LEU A 83 24.22 -35.54 -5.48
C LEU A 83 24.78 -36.45 -6.57
N SER A 84 26.10 -36.64 -6.60
CA SER A 84 26.77 -37.47 -7.59
C SER A 84 26.27 -38.92 -7.56
N ASN A 85 26.16 -39.50 -6.35
CA ASN A 85 25.65 -40.86 -6.17
C ASN A 85 24.18 -40.98 -6.56
N MET A 86 23.31 -40.07 -6.09
CA MET A 86 21.87 -40.14 -6.40
C MET A 86 21.55 -39.81 -7.87
N SER A 87 22.30 -38.91 -8.52
CA SER A 87 22.14 -38.63 -9.95
C SER A 87 22.53 -39.84 -10.81
N LEU A 88 23.60 -40.55 -10.42
CA LEU A 88 23.97 -41.81 -11.05
C LEU A 88 22.90 -42.88 -10.81
N ALA A 89 22.33 -42.96 -9.61
CA ALA A 89 21.23 -43.88 -9.31
C ALA A 89 20.00 -43.60 -10.20
N VAL A 90 19.62 -42.34 -10.39
CA VAL A 90 18.55 -41.93 -11.32
C VAL A 90 18.86 -42.38 -12.74
N SER A 91 20.10 -42.21 -13.23
CA SER A 91 20.48 -42.62 -14.59
C SER A 91 20.49 -44.13 -14.83
N LEU A 92 20.70 -44.92 -13.77
CA LEU A 92 20.73 -46.39 -13.81
C LEU A 92 19.35 -47.03 -13.61
N THR A 93 18.35 -46.26 -13.17
CA THR A 93 17.02 -46.76 -12.84
C THR A 93 16.08 -46.59 -14.05
N PRO A 94 15.49 -47.68 -14.60
CA PRO A 94 14.56 -47.58 -15.73
C PRO A 94 13.33 -46.72 -15.43
N GLN A 95 12.76 -46.05 -16.45
CA GLN A 95 11.58 -45.19 -16.27
C GLN A 95 10.34 -45.87 -15.68
N ASN A 96 10.22 -47.19 -15.84
CA ASN A 96 9.09 -47.97 -15.35
C ASN A 96 9.34 -48.57 -13.95
N ASP A 97 10.50 -48.32 -13.34
CA ASP A 97 10.83 -48.83 -12.01
C ASP A 97 10.09 -48.02 -10.93
N PRO A 98 9.30 -48.67 -10.03
CA PRO A 98 8.61 -47.99 -8.95
C PRO A 98 9.52 -47.16 -8.02
N GLY A 99 10.80 -47.53 -7.90
CA GLY A 99 11.79 -46.83 -7.09
C GLY A 99 12.27 -45.49 -7.67
N LEU A 100 12.07 -45.25 -8.97
CA LEU A 100 12.55 -44.05 -9.64
C LEU A 100 11.93 -42.77 -9.05
N LEU A 101 10.65 -42.80 -8.71
CA LEU A 101 9.96 -41.60 -8.24
C LEU A 101 10.45 -41.17 -6.85
N GLY A 102 10.80 -42.13 -5.99
CA GLY A 102 11.46 -41.87 -4.71
C GLY A 102 12.86 -41.29 -4.91
N LEU A 103 13.62 -41.83 -5.86
CA LEU A 103 14.94 -41.32 -6.27
C LEU A 103 14.89 -39.89 -6.79
N LEU A 104 13.94 -39.56 -7.68
CA LEU A 104 13.73 -38.20 -8.20
C LEU A 104 13.39 -37.22 -7.07
N ASN A 105 12.52 -37.64 -6.13
CA ASN A 105 12.18 -36.82 -4.97
C ASN A 105 13.42 -36.57 -4.09
N ASN A 106 14.20 -37.60 -3.76
CA ASN A 106 15.38 -37.49 -2.91
C ASN A 106 16.49 -36.65 -3.58
N THR A 107 16.77 -36.91 -4.86
CA THR A 107 17.75 -36.15 -5.65
C THR A 107 17.36 -34.70 -5.73
N GLY A 108 16.09 -34.40 -5.99
CA GLY A 108 15.62 -33.02 -6.00
C GLY A 108 15.74 -32.32 -4.64
N THR A 109 15.67 -33.04 -3.51
CA THR A 109 15.89 -32.46 -2.17
C THR A 109 17.36 -32.08 -1.98
N ILE A 110 18.29 -32.92 -2.46
CA ILE A 110 19.71 -32.59 -2.49
C ILE A 110 19.97 -31.39 -3.39
N CYS A 111 19.33 -31.32 -4.57
CA CYS A 111 19.42 -30.15 -5.44
C CYS A 111 18.90 -28.88 -4.75
N SER A 112 17.79 -28.95 -3.98
CA SER A 112 17.32 -27.83 -3.17
C SER A 112 18.35 -27.40 -2.13
N SER A 113 18.95 -28.34 -1.38
CA SER A 113 20.00 -27.99 -0.41
C SER A 113 21.28 -27.47 -1.07
N LEU A 114 21.68 -27.98 -2.23
CA LEU A 114 22.80 -27.42 -3.00
C LEU A 114 22.51 -26.02 -3.51
N TYR A 115 21.27 -25.77 -3.91
CA TYR A 115 20.84 -24.42 -4.23
C TYR A 115 20.85 -23.51 -2.98
N GLU A 116 20.43 -24.02 -1.81
CA GLU A 116 20.53 -23.31 -0.53
C GLU A 116 22.01 -23.10 -0.13
N GLU A 117 22.94 -23.94 -0.61
CA GLU A 117 24.38 -23.80 -0.37
C GLU A 117 25.13 -22.91 -1.37
N THR A 118 24.73 -22.92 -2.62
CA THR A 118 25.50 -22.29 -3.69
C THR A 118 24.81 -21.06 -4.27
N GLY A 119 23.50 -20.94 -4.06
CA GLY A 119 22.67 -19.96 -4.72
C GLY A 119 22.39 -20.24 -6.21
N ASN A 120 22.98 -21.29 -6.79
CA ASN A 120 22.91 -21.55 -8.22
C ASN A 120 21.50 -22.00 -8.63
N LEU A 121 20.83 -21.18 -9.46
CA LEU A 121 19.44 -21.38 -9.88
C LEU A 121 19.24 -22.69 -10.67
N SER A 122 20.27 -23.18 -11.38
CA SER A 122 20.17 -24.44 -12.14
C SER A 122 19.86 -25.65 -11.25
N TYR A 123 20.34 -25.66 -10.01
CA TYR A 123 20.00 -26.71 -9.05
C TYR A 123 18.53 -26.61 -8.63
N LEU A 124 17.99 -25.40 -8.46
CA LEU A 124 16.57 -25.23 -8.14
C LEU A 124 15.66 -25.61 -9.32
N GLU A 125 16.04 -25.25 -10.54
CA GLU A 125 15.33 -25.67 -11.76
C GLU A 125 15.32 -27.19 -11.91
N THR A 126 16.46 -27.83 -11.64
CA THR A 126 16.58 -29.29 -11.63
C THR A 126 15.71 -29.91 -10.53
N ALA A 127 15.70 -29.32 -9.33
CA ALA A 127 14.87 -29.77 -8.21
C ALA A 127 13.37 -29.71 -8.54
N VAL A 128 12.92 -28.62 -9.17
CA VAL A 128 11.52 -28.46 -9.60
C VAL A 128 11.20 -29.46 -10.71
N SER A 129 12.06 -29.61 -11.72
CA SER A 129 11.87 -30.58 -12.80
C SER A 129 11.72 -32.02 -12.29
N TYR A 130 12.58 -32.44 -11.35
CA TYR A 130 12.45 -33.76 -10.74
C TYR A 130 11.19 -33.93 -9.88
N ALA A 131 10.74 -32.87 -9.20
CA ALA A 131 9.47 -32.91 -8.48
C ALA A 131 8.26 -32.99 -9.41
N GLU A 132 8.25 -32.24 -10.53
CA GLU A 132 7.19 -32.29 -11.54
C GLU A 132 7.12 -33.67 -12.21
N GLN A 133 8.26 -34.26 -12.55
CA GLN A 133 8.35 -35.63 -13.07
C GLN A 133 7.85 -36.65 -12.03
N ALA A 134 8.26 -36.52 -10.77
CA ALA A 134 7.81 -37.42 -9.71
C ALA A 134 6.28 -37.32 -9.53
N VAL A 135 5.72 -36.12 -9.42
CA VAL A 135 4.27 -35.92 -9.23
C VAL A 135 3.47 -36.41 -10.45
N SER A 136 3.87 -36.07 -11.66
CA SER A 136 3.15 -36.45 -12.89
C SER A 136 3.10 -37.96 -13.13
N ALA A 137 4.13 -38.70 -12.71
CA ALA A 137 4.19 -40.16 -12.82
C ALA A 137 3.61 -40.89 -11.59
N THR A 138 3.22 -40.18 -10.53
CA THR A 138 2.64 -40.80 -9.33
C THR A 138 1.13 -41.06 -9.51
N PRO A 139 0.63 -42.29 -9.35
CA PRO A 139 -0.80 -42.57 -9.39
C PRO A 139 -1.58 -41.85 -8.27
N LYS A 140 -2.83 -41.46 -8.53
CA LYS A 140 -3.68 -40.74 -7.56
C LYS A 140 -3.90 -41.45 -6.21
N ASN A 141 -3.76 -42.77 -6.19
CA ASN A 141 -3.98 -43.60 -5.00
C ASN A 141 -2.66 -43.98 -4.30
N ASP A 142 -1.52 -43.48 -4.76
CA ASP A 142 -0.22 -43.74 -4.16
C ASP A 142 -0.09 -43.00 -2.81
N PRO A 143 0.26 -43.69 -1.71
CA PRO A 143 0.47 -43.06 -0.40
C PRO A 143 1.49 -41.92 -0.39
N ASP A 144 2.49 -41.96 -1.27
CA ASP A 144 3.55 -40.94 -1.35
C ASP A 144 3.16 -39.70 -2.16
N LEU A 145 2.02 -39.71 -2.87
CA LEU A 145 1.57 -38.59 -3.69
C LEU A 145 1.46 -37.30 -2.87
N THR A 146 0.89 -37.39 -1.67
CA THR A 146 0.68 -36.27 -0.77
C THR A 146 2.02 -35.59 -0.41
N LYS A 147 3.05 -36.38 -0.13
CA LYS A 147 4.40 -35.90 0.19
C LYS A 147 5.08 -35.27 -1.03
N ARG A 148 4.92 -35.88 -2.21
CA ARG A 148 5.49 -35.37 -3.47
C ARG A 148 4.85 -34.04 -3.88
N LEU A 149 3.53 -33.91 -3.73
CA LEU A 149 2.79 -32.66 -3.96
C LEU A 149 3.27 -31.55 -3.02
N HIS A 150 3.40 -31.84 -1.72
CA HIS A 150 3.95 -30.88 -0.76
C HIS A 150 5.36 -30.43 -1.17
N ASN A 151 6.26 -31.37 -1.46
CA ASN A 151 7.64 -31.07 -1.83
C ASN A 151 7.73 -30.24 -3.12
N LEU A 152 6.92 -30.55 -4.13
CA LEU A 152 6.80 -29.73 -5.34
C LEU A 152 6.36 -28.31 -4.99
N GLY A 153 5.33 -28.18 -4.13
CA GLY A 153 4.86 -26.90 -3.65
C GLY A 153 5.95 -26.06 -2.97
N LEU A 154 6.75 -26.65 -2.09
CA LEU A 154 7.87 -25.96 -1.44
C LEU A 154 8.98 -25.56 -2.43
N ARG A 155 9.28 -26.39 -3.43
CA ARG A 155 10.28 -26.06 -4.46
C ARG A 155 9.80 -24.94 -5.37
N LEU A 156 8.52 -24.94 -5.72
CA LEU A 156 7.87 -23.85 -6.45
C LEU A 156 7.82 -22.56 -5.63
N LEU A 157 7.58 -22.65 -4.31
CA LEU A 157 7.70 -21.51 -3.40
C LEU A 157 9.12 -20.96 -3.42
N ARG A 158 10.15 -21.82 -3.27
CA ARG A 158 11.55 -21.40 -3.35
C ARG A 158 11.87 -20.78 -4.72
N ARG A 159 11.28 -21.26 -5.82
CA ARG A 159 11.45 -20.65 -7.15
C ARG A 159 10.73 -19.31 -7.28
N TYR A 160 9.54 -19.19 -6.70
CA TYR A 160 8.83 -17.93 -6.59
C TYR A 160 9.59 -16.92 -5.71
N GLU A 161 10.13 -17.34 -4.57
CA GLU A 161 11.02 -16.55 -3.71
C GLU A 161 12.34 -16.22 -4.41
N ARG A 162 12.46 -16.34 -5.73
CA ARG A 162 13.68 -16.06 -6.48
C ARG A 162 13.42 -15.33 -7.77
N ILE A 163 12.44 -15.84 -8.49
CA ILE A 163 12.04 -15.35 -9.81
C ILE A 163 10.84 -14.39 -9.66
N GLY A 164 10.12 -14.47 -8.54
CA GLY A 164 8.92 -13.68 -8.26
C GLY A 164 7.71 -14.08 -9.09
N SER A 165 7.76 -15.18 -9.83
CA SER A 165 6.68 -15.64 -10.71
C SER A 165 5.41 -15.97 -9.92
N LEU A 166 4.34 -15.19 -10.09
CA LEU A 166 3.03 -15.53 -9.50
C LEU A 166 2.49 -16.86 -9.99
N TYR A 167 2.87 -17.28 -11.20
CA TYR A 167 2.50 -18.60 -11.70
C TYR A 167 3.07 -19.70 -10.78
N ASP A 168 4.31 -19.54 -10.33
CA ASP A 168 4.95 -20.48 -9.40
C ASP A 168 4.29 -20.44 -8.03
N LEU A 169 3.95 -19.26 -7.51
CA LEU A 169 3.24 -19.13 -6.25
C LEU A 169 1.84 -19.76 -6.30
N ASN A 170 1.08 -19.50 -7.36
CA ASN A 170 -0.25 -20.08 -7.55
C ASN A 170 -0.17 -21.59 -7.74
N SER A 171 0.84 -22.08 -8.47
CA SER A 171 1.11 -23.50 -8.63
C SER A 171 1.49 -24.14 -7.30
N ALA A 172 2.35 -23.49 -6.51
CA ALA A 172 2.73 -23.95 -5.17
C ALA A 172 1.52 -24.08 -4.26
N ILE A 173 0.65 -23.06 -4.22
CA ILE A 173 -0.61 -23.08 -3.47
C ILE A 173 -1.46 -24.27 -3.91
N SER A 174 -1.70 -24.43 -5.22
CA SER A 174 -2.49 -25.54 -5.75
C SER A 174 -1.93 -26.91 -5.38
N MET A 175 -0.60 -27.09 -5.42
CA MET A 175 0.03 -28.37 -5.04
C MET A 175 -0.12 -28.67 -3.55
N VAL A 176 0.10 -27.68 -2.68
CA VAL A 176 -0.03 -27.88 -1.22
C VAL A 176 -1.50 -28.00 -0.79
N GLU A 177 -2.42 -27.29 -1.44
CA GLU A 177 -3.88 -27.47 -1.23
C GLU A 177 -4.31 -28.89 -1.57
N GLN A 178 -3.86 -29.42 -2.71
CA GLN A 178 -4.11 -30.82 -3.07
C GLN A 178 -3.53 -31.78 -2.02
N ALA A 179 -2.30 -31.56 -1.56
CA ALA A 179 -1.69 -32.35 -0.49
C ALA A 179 -2.52 -32.33 0.81
N VAL A 180 -3.00 -31.15 1.24
CA VAL A 180 -3.83 -30.99 2.45
C VAL A 180 -5.21 -31.65 2.28
N SER A 181 -5.76 -31.67 1.07
CA SER A 181 -7.06 -32.29 0.77
C SER A 181 -7.02 -33.82 0.80
N VAL A 182 -5.86 -34.41 0.51
CA VAL A 182 -5.67 -35.87 0.44
C VAL A 182 -5.15 -36.45 1.76
N ILE A 183 -4.37 -35.68 2.53
CA ILE A 183 -3.78 -36.19 3.79
C ILE A 183 -4.86 -36.46 4.85
N PRO A 184 -4.91 -37.66 5.48
CA PRO A 184 -5.87 -37.97 6.53
C PRO A 184 -5.79 -37.02 7.73
N GLU A 185 -6.92 -36.75 8.40
CA GLU A 185 -6.97 -35.79 9.52
C GLU A 185 -6.06 -36.15 10.70
N GLY A 186 -5.86 -37.44 10.98
CA GLY A 186 -4.99 -37.92 12.06
C GLY A 186 -3.51 -38.11 11.68
N HIS A 187 -3.10 -37.76 10.46
CA HIS A 187 -1.72 -37.99 10.02
C HIS A 187 -0.74 -37.02 10.68
N TYR A 188 0.40 -37.52 11.16
CA TYR A 188 1.37 -36.74 11.94
C TYR A 188 1.98 -35.54 11.18
N GLU A 189 2.07 -35.61 9.84
CA GLU A 189 2.59 -34.49 9.01
C GLU A 189 1.54 -33.43 8.66
N ARG A 190 0.25 -33.67 8.91
CA ARG A 190 -0.82 -32.72 8.57
C ARG A 190 -0.61 -31.30 9.13
N PRO A 191 -0.16 -31.10 10.38
CA PRO A 191 0.10 -29.75 10.90
C PRO A 191 1.18 -29.01 10.10
N SER A 192 2.24 -29.71 9.66
CA SER A 192 3.29 -29.12 8.84
C SER A 192 2.73 -28.62 7.49
N TYR A 193 1.84 -29.39 6.87
CA TYR A 193 1.27 -29.08 5.55
C TYR A 193 0.33 -27.88 5.63
N LEU A 194 -0.48 -27.81 6.70
CA LEU A 194 -1.31 -26.65 7.01
C LEU A 194 -0.49 -25.39 7.29
N ASN A 195 0.63 -25.51 8.00
CA ASN A 195 1.54 -24.39 8.23
C ASN A 195 2.20 -23.90 6.93
N SER A 196 2.65 -24.81 6.06
CA SER A 196 3.19 -24.48 4.73
C SER A 196 2.16 -23.78 3.85
N LEU A 197 0.93 -24.29 3.80
CA LEU A 197 -0.18 -23.64 3.07
C LEU A 197 -0.44 -22.23 3.61
N GLY A 198 -0.48 -22.06 4.93
CA GLY A 198 -0.62 -20.75 5.54
C GLY A 198 0.54 -19.80 5.22
N GLY A 199 1.75 -20.31 4.97
CA GLY A 199 2.90 -19.51 4.55
C GLY A 199 2.80 -19.07 3.08
N LEU A 200 2.34 -19.95 2.20
CA LEU A 200 2.07 -19.65 0.80
C LEU A 200 0.98 -18.59 0.64
N LEU A 201 -0.10 -18.72 1.40
CA LEU A 201 -1.20 -17.77 1.40
C LEU A 201 -0.78 -16.41 1.98
N LEU A 202 0.07 -16.40 3.00
CA LEU A 202 0.66 -15.15 3.51
C LEU A 202 1.53 -14.47 2.44
N ASN A 203 2.40 -15.22 1.75
CA ASN A 203 3.18 -14.69 0.64
C ASN A 203 2.30 -14.10 -0.47
N ARG A 204 1.17 -14.74 -0.78
CA ARG A 204 0.20 -14.22 -1.76
C ARG A 204 -0.52 -12.97 -1.23
N PHE A 205 -0.84 -12.92 0.05
CA PHE A 205 -1.37 -11.72 0.70
C PHE A 205 -0.35 -10.57 0.60
N ASP A 206 0.91 -10.79 0.93
CA ASP A 206 1.96 -9.77 0.85
C ASP A 206 2.17 -9.25 -0.59
N ARG A 207 1.83 -10.06 -1.61
CA ARG A 207 1.87 -9.65 -3.03
C ARG A 207 0.63 -8.94 -3.54
N THR A 208 -0.55 -9.37 -3.09
CA THR A 208 -1.83 -8.99 -3.71
C THR A 208 -2.68 -8.09 -2.82
N GLY A 209 -2.30 -7.92 -1.55
CA GLY A 209 -3.10 -7.27 -0.52
C GLY A 209 -4.40 -8.01 -0.18
N ASN A 210 -4.73 -9.09 -0.90
CA ASN A 210 -6.00 -9.79 -0.77
C ASN A 210 -6.18 -10.39 0.64
N ARG A 211 -7.02 -9.72 1.43
CA ARG A 211 -7.34 -10.09 2.81
C ARG A 211 -7.85 -11.52 2.96
N GLY A 212 -8.56 -12.06 1.97
CA GLY A 212 -9.02 -13.45 2.00
C GLY A 212 -7.88 -14.45 2.15
N ASN A 213 -6.72 -14.16 1.55
CA ASN A 213 -5.52 -14.99 1.71
C ASN A 213 -4.94 -14.89 3.13
N LEU A 214 -4.94 -13.71 3.75
CA LEU A 214 -4.48 -13.54 5.14
C LEU A 214 -5.38 -14.28 6.12
N GLU A 215 -6.70 -14.18 5.96
CA GLU A 215 -7.67 -14.88 6.83
C GLU A 215 -7.53 -16.41 6.66
N ALA A 216 -7.37 -16.90 5.42
CA ALA A 216 -7.10 -18.31 5.15
C ALA A 216 -5.74 -18.77 5.73
N ALA A 217 -4.71 -17.93 5.66
CA ALA A 217 -3.42 -18.20 6.26
C ALA A 217 -3.51 -18.37 7.78
N ILE A 218 -4.22 -17.47 8.46
CA ILE A 218 -4.49 -17.55 9.90
C ILE A 218 -5.28 -18.82 10.23
N LEU A 219 -6.32 -19.13 9.45
CA LEU A 219 -7.16 -20.31 9.65
C LEU A 219 -6.34 -21.61 9.61
N HIS A 220 -5.54 -21.81 8.56
CA HIS A 220 -4.77 -23.04 8.40
C HIS A 220 -3.66 -23.17 9.44
N THR A 221 -2.95 -22.09 9.78
CA THR A 221 -1.94 -22.14 10.84
C THR A 221 -2.57 -22.34 12.23
N ALA A 222 -3.74 -21.76 12.50
CA ALA A 222 -4.48 -22.02 13.74
C ALA A 222 -4.93 -23.49 13.84
N GLN A 223 -5.41 -24.07 12.73
CA GLN A 223 -5.70 -25.50 12.66
C GLN A 223 -4.46 -26.34 12.99
N ALA A 224 -3.30 -26.04 12.38
CA ALA A 224 -2.04 -26.72 12.68
C ALA A 224 -1.70 -26.69 14.18
N VAL A 225 -1.79 -25.53 14.83
CA VAL A 225 -1.57 -25.40 16.28
C VAL A 225 -2.57 -26.24 17.09
N SER A 226 -3.85 -26.25 16.69
CA SER A 226 -4.92 -26.92 17.46
C SER A 226 -4.82 -28.45 17.47
N ILE A 227 -4.36 -29.07 16.39
CA ILE A 227 -4.24 -30.53 16.26
C ILE A 227 -2.89 -31.06 16.77
N THR A 228 -2.03 -30.18 17.26
CA THR A 228 -0.68 -30.50 17.68
C THR A 228 -0.59 -30.72 19.18
N PRO A 229 -0.06 -31.86 19.65
CA PRO A 229 0.23 -32.08 21.06
C PRO A 229 1.24 -31.06 21.62
N SER A 230 1.07 -30.66 22.88
CA SER A 230 1.87 -29.62 23.52
C SER A 230 3.36 -29.95 23.67
N ASP A 231 3.72 -31.23 23.60
CA ASP A 231 5.06 -31.80 23.69
C ASP A 231 5.71 -32.03 22.31
N HIS A 232 5.00 -31.74 21.21
CA HIS A 232 5.55 -31.88 19.86
C HIS A 232 6.68 -30.86 19.62
N PRO A 233 7.85 -31.28 19.07
CA PRO A 233 9.02 -30.42 18.91
C PRO A 233 8.74 -29.15 18.07
N ASP A 234 7.86 -29.26 17.07
CA ASP A 234 7.55 -28.16 16.14
C ASP A 234 6.40 -27.24 16.59
N ILE A 235 5.73 -27.51 17.72
CA ILE A 235 4.58 -26.68 18.16
C ILE A 235 4.99 -25.21 18.36
N SER A 236 6.22 -25.00 18.83
CA SER A 236 6.80 -23.66 19.02
C SER A 236 6.89 -22.90 17.69
N MET A 237 7.28 -23.58 16.62
CA MET A 237 7.35 -22.97 15.28
C MET A 237 5.97 -22.60 14.78
N TRP A 238 4.98 -23.49 14.90
CA TRP A 238 3.59 -23.22 14.46
C TRP A 238 2.96 -22.07 15.24
N LYS A 239 3.19 -21.98 16.55
CA LYS A 239 2.74 -20.85 17.38
C LYS A 239 3.42 -19.54 16.98
N ASN A 240 4.73 -19.53 16.75
CA ASN A 240 5.41 -18.33 16.25
C ASN A 240 4.84 -17.89 14.89
N SER A 241 4.60 -18.86 14.00
CA SER A 241 3.97 -18.66 12.70
C SER A 241 2.55 -18.06 12.82
N LEU A 242 1.72 -18.57 13.72
CA LEU A 242 0.39 -18.04 13.98
C LEU A 242 0.47 -16.61 14.53
N GLY A 243 1.40 -16.38 15.47
CA GLY A 243 1.63 -15.06 16.03
C GLY A 243 2.03 -14.03 14.98
N ASP A 244 2.91 -14.39 14.05
CA ASP A 244 3.30 -13.52 12.94
C ASP A 244 2.10 -13.12 12.06
N ARG A 245 1.28 -14.10 11.64
CA ARG A 245 0.09 -13.85 10.81
C ARG A 245 -0.95 -12.97 11.50
N LEU A 246 -1.19 -13.20 12.79
CA LEU A 246 -2.05 -12.34 13.61
C LEU A 246 -1.48 -10.93 13.72
N PHE A 247 -0.17 -10.80 13.88
CA PHE A 247 0.50 -9.50 13.91
C PHE A 247 0.41 -8.76 12.57
N ARG A 248 0.52 -9.46 11.42
CA ARG A 248 0.25 -8.88 10.09
C ARG A 248 -1.19 -8.34 10.00
N ARG A 249 -2.18 -9.08 10.52
CA ARG A 249 -3.58 -8.61 10.58
C ARG A 249 -3.75 -7.40 11.50
N TYR A 250 -3.05 -7.37 12.63
CA TYR A 250 -2.99 -6.18 13.50
C TYR A 250 -2.39 -4.97 12.77
N GLN A 251 -1.27 -5.14 12.05
CA GLN A 251 -0.65 -4.04 11.32
C GLN A 251 -1.59 -3.42 10.28
N ARG A 252 -2.47 -4.23 9.68
CA ARG A 252 -3.48 -3.76 8.71
C ARG A 252 -4.72 -3.15 9.36
N THR A 253 -5.25 -3.76 10.43
CA THR A 253 -6.56 -3.40 11.00
C THR A 253 -6.47 -2.50 12.23
N GLY A 254 -5.32 -2.47 12.90
CA GLY A 254 -5.15 -1.85 14.21
C GLY A 254 -5.85 -2.56 15.37
N GLY A 255 -6.43 -3.75 15.15
CA GLY A 255 -7.20 -4.49 16.16
C GLY A 255 -6.32 -5.04 17.29
N MET A 256 -6.42 -4.48 18.50
CA MET A 256 -5.58 -4.86 19.64
C MET A 256 -5.70 -6.34 20.05
N HIS A 257 -6.85 -6.96 19.84
CA HIS A 257 -7.05 -8.39 20.13
C HIS A 257 -6.09 -9.29 19.37
N ASP A 258 -5.78 -8.94 18.12
CA ASP A 258 -4.84 -9.71 17.29
C ASP A 258 -3.40 -9.57 17.79
N LEU A 259 -3.02 -8.37 18.25
CA LEU A 259 -1.70 -8.13 18.84
C LEU A 259 -1.53 -8.91 20.15
N GLU A 260 -2.55 -8.93 21.01
CA GLU A 260 -2.55 -9.70 22.25
C GLU A 260 -2.44 -11.21 21.98
N ALA A 261 -3.20 -11.71 21.01
CA ALA A 261 -3.14 -13.10 20.59
C ALA A 261 -1.76 -13.45 19.98
N ALA A 262 -1.16 -12.54 19.20
CA ALA A 262 0.18 -12.70 18.65
C ALA A 262 1.25 -12.77 19.75
N LEU A 263 1.18 -11.89 20.74
CA LEU A 263 2.08 -11.87 21.89
C LEU A 263 1.95 -13.11 22.77
N LEU A 264 0.73 -13.63 22.93
CA LEU A 264 0.50 -14.89 23.67
C LEU A 264 1.14 -16.08 22.95
N ASN A 265 0.91 -16.19 21.64
CA ASN A 265 1.45 -17.29 20.83
C ASN A 265 2.99 -17.27 20.80
N THR A 266 3.61 -16.11 20.59
CA THR A 266 5.08 -16.00 20.61
C THR A 266 5.68 -16.24 22.00
N LYS A 267 4.98 -15.85 23.09
CA LYS A 267 5.40 -16.19 24.46
C LYS A 267 5.42 -17.70 24.69
N GLN A 268 4.37 -18.40 24.26
CA GLN A 268 4.27 -19.85 24.38
C GLN A 268 5.28 -20.58 23.47
N ALA A 269 5.59 -20.02 22.30
CA ALA A 269 6.66 -20.54 21.45
C ALA A 269 8.01 -20.50 22.16
N ILE A 270 8.35 -19.38 22.82
CA ILE A 270 9.60 -19.24 23.56
C ILE A 270 9.67 -20.20 24.76
N SER A 271 8.58 -20.40 25.50
CA SER A 271 8.58 -21.33 26.64
C SER A 271 8.78 -22.79 26.25
N ASN A 272 8.42 -23.15 25.01
CA ASN A 272 8.42 -24.52 24.52
C ASN A 272 9.63 -24.84 23.61
N THR A 273 10.56 -23.90 23.39
CA THR A 273 11.72 -24.13 22.51
C THR A 273 12.95 -24.56 23.33
N PRO A 274 13.55 -25.75 23.06
CA PRO A 274 14.80 -26.16 23.69
C PRO A 274 15.96 -25.21 23.34
N GLU A 275 16.89 -24.99 24.28
CA GLU A 275 18.04 -24.07 24.09
C GLU A 275 18.96 -24.48 22.91
N SER A 276 18.93 -25.74 22.50
CA SER A 276 19.72 -26.28 21.38
C SER A 276 19.12 -26.01 19.98
N ASN A 277 17.96 -25.37 19.87
CA ASN A 277 17.29 -25.16 18.57
C ASN A 277 17.93 -23.99 17.79
N PRO A 278 18.46 -24.22 16.57
CA PRO A 278 19.09 -23.17 15.76
C PRO A 278 18.14 -22.05 15.29
N HIS A 279 16.81 -22.25 15.33
CA HIS A 279 15.80 -21.22 15.04
C HIS A 279 15.33 -20.45 16.28
N LEU A 280 15.97 -20.65 17.45
CA LEU A 280 15.62 -20.01 18.72
C LEU A 280 15.66 -18.47 18.64
N ALA A 281 16.46 -17.87 17.76
CA ALA A 281 16.55 -16.41 17.60
C ALA A 281 15.31 -15.78 16.92
N THR A 282 14.54 -16.56 16.15
CA THR A 282 13.37 -16.04 15.39
C THR A 282 12.22 -15.67 16.33
N CYS A 283 11.95 -16.48 17.36
CA CYS A 283 10.82 -16.23 18.27
C CYS A 283 10.99 -14.96 19.13
N PRO A 284 12.15 -14.71 19.78
CA PRO A 284 12.40 -13.47 20.51
C PRO A 284 12.42 -12.24 19.61
N ASN A 285 12.86 -12.36 18.35
CA ASN A 285 12.79 -11.28 17.37
C ASN A 285 11.34 -10.90 17.03
N SER A 286 10.51 -11.87 16.62
CA SER A 286 9.10 -11.65 16.32
C SER A 286 8.36 -11.05 17.52
N ARG A 287 8.61 -11.59 18.72
CA ARG A 287 8.06 -11.05 19.97
C ARG A 287 8.53 -9.61 20.25
N GLY A 288 9.81 -9.30 20.04
CA GLY A 288 10.35 -7.95 20.23
C GLY A 288 9.66 -6.92 19.35
N ASN A 289 9.41 -7.24 18.09
CA ASN A 289 8.68 -6.37 17.16
C ASN A 289 7.22 -6.15 17.59
N MET A 290 6.54 -7.20 18.04
CA MET A 290 5.16 -7.11 18.56
C MET A 290 5.09 -6.25 19.82
N LEU A 291 6.00 -6.43 20.77
CA LEU A 291 6.09 -5.62 21.99
C LEU A 291 6.38 -4.14 21.70
N SER A 292 7.24 -3.86 20.72
CA SER A 292 7.51 -2.49 20.27
C SER A 292 6.26 -1.83 19.68
N SER A 293 5.46 -2.58 18.93
CA SER A 293 4.18 -2.10 18.38
C SER A 293 3.12 -1.90 19.46
N GLN A 294 3.11 -2.74 20.49
CA GLN A 294 2.26 -2.56 21.67
C GLN A 294 2.62 -1.26 22.39
N TYR A 295 3.92 -1.03 22.62
CA TYR A 295 4.43 0.21 23.20
C TYR A 295 3.99 1.45 22.40
N GLU A 296 4.02 1.42 21.06
CA GLU A 296 3.56 2.55 20.25
C GLU A 296 2.10 2.94 20.51
N LYS A 297 1.25 1.97 20.86
CA LYS A 297 -0.16 2.19 21.18
C LYS A 297 -0.42 2.51 22.65
N THR A 298 0.15 1.73 23.56
CA THR A 298 -0.10 1.84 25.01
C THR A 298 0.75 2.93 25.66
N ARG A 299 1.88 3.28 25.03
CA ARG A 299 2.96 4.11 25.60
C ARG A 299 3.50 3.57 26.93
N ASN A 300 3.30 2.28 27.21
CA ASN A 300 3.78 1.61 28.42
C ASN A 300 5.26 1.25 28.28
N MET A 301 6.12 1.89 29.08
CA MET A 301 7.57 1.70 29.03
C MET A 301 8.03 0.27 29.34
N ASP A 302 7.23 -0.52 30.07
CA ASP A 302 7.59 -1.90 30.37
C ASP A 302 7.54 -2.81 29.13
N ASP A 303 6.65 -2.51 28.18
CA ASP A 303 6.57 -3.21 26.89
C ASP A 303 7.84 -2.96 26.06
N LEU A 304 8.33 -1.71 26.05
CA LEU A 304 9.57 -1.33 25.36
C LEU A 304 10.80 -1.99 25.99
N LYS A 305 10.88 -2.02 27.33
CA LYS A 305 11.96 -2.72 28.05
C LYS A 305 11.95 -4.22 27.75
N ALA A 306 10.76 -4.83 27.71
CA ALA A 306 10.60 -6.24 27.35
C ALA A 306 11.00 -6.52 25.89
N ALA A 307 10.72 -5.58 24.96
CA ALA A 307 11.15 -5.67 23.57
C ALA A 307 12.69 -5.65 23.45
N ILE A 308 13.35 -4.73 24.16
CA ILE A 308 14.82 -4.62 24.19
C ILE A 308 15.44 -5.88 24.79
N SER A 309 14.92 -6.40 25.89
CA SER A 309 15.39 -7.64 26.51
C SER A 309 15.28 -8.83 25.54
N SER A 310 14.14 -8.96 24.86
CA SER A 310 13.91 -10.01 23.86
C SER A 310 14.90 -9.90 22.69
N MET A 311 15.16 -8.69 22.20
CA MET A 311 16.07 -8.46 21.08
C MET A 311 17.54 -8.68 21.48
N ARG A 312 17.97 -8.28 22.68
CA ARG A 312 19.32 -8.60 23.20
C ARG A 312 19.54 -10.10 23.27
N LYS A 313 18.54 -10.87 23.74
CA LYS A 313 18.61 -12.33 23.76
C LYS A 313 18.77 -12.90 22.34
N ALA A 314 18.02 -12.40 21.36
CA ALA A 314 18.16 -12.81 19.96
C ALA A 314 19.57 -12.54 19.41
N VAL A 315 20.12 -11.34 19.67
CA VAL A 315 21.48 -10.95 19.26
C VAL A 315 22.54 -11.82 19.94
N GLN A 316 22.35 -12.21 21.20
CA GLN A 316 23.29 -13.05 21.93
C GLN A 316 23.34 -14.48 21.39
N ILE A 317 22.18 -15.04 21.00
CA ILE A 317 22.08 -16.39 20.43
C ILE A 317 22.67 -16.44 19.01
N THR A 318 22.63 -15.34 18.27
CA THR A 318 23.01 -15.30 16.84
C THR A 318 24.52 -15.00 16.69
N PRO A 319 25.35 -15.93 16.16
CA PRO A 319 26.79 -15.73 16.02
C PRO A 319 27.18 -14.55 15.11
N LYS A 320 28.36 -13.97 15.33
CA LYS A 320 28.94 -12.97 14.41
C LYS A 320 29.15 -13.57 13.02
N GLY A 321 28.81 -12.82 11.97
CA GLY A 321 28.86 -13.28 10.58
C GLY A 321 27.62 -14.04 10.11
N HIS A 322 26.67 -14.33 11.01
CA HIS A 322 25.37 -14.85 10.62
C HIS A 322 24.57 -13.73 9.92
N SER A 323 24.05 -14.02 8.72
CA SER A 323 23.28 -13.11 7.86
C SER A 323 22.17 -12.31 8.55
N ASN A 324 21.42 -12.93 9.46
CA ASN A 324 20.34 -12.27 10.21
C ASN A 324 20.80 -11.39 11.38
N ARG A 325 22.09 -11.40 11.75
CA ARG A 325 22.58 -10.69 12.93
C ARG A 325 22.49 -9.17 12.77
N ALA A 326 22.89 -8.64 11.61
CA ALA A 326 22.82 -7.20 11.31
C ALA A 326 21.39 -6.65 11.48
N ARG A 327 20.38 -7.43 11.08
CA ARG A 327 18.96 -7.09 11.26
C ARG A 327 18.57 -6.99 12.73
N LEU A 328 18.97 -7.97 13.55
CA LEU A 328 18.69 -7.96 14.99
C LEU A 328 19.36 -6.78 15.69
N LEU A 329 20.60 -6.45 15.29
CA LEU A 329 21.31 -5.26 15.76
C LEU A 329 20.57 -3.98 15.36
N SER A 330 20.13 -3.86 14.11
CA SER A 330 19.39 -2.67 13.67
C SER A 330 18.09 -2.47 14.44
N ASN A 331 17.31 -3.55 14.65
CA ASN A 331 16.09 -3.49 15.46
C ASN A 331 16.37 -3.14 16.93
N LEU A 332 17.44 -3.70 17.51
CA LEU A 332 17.87 -3.37 18.87
C LEU A 332 18.26 -1.89 18.98
N GLY A 333 19.05 -1.38 18.03
CA GLY A 333 19.45 0.03 17.96
C GLY A 333 18.23 0.96 17.90
N LEU A 334 17.22 0.62 17.09
CA LEU A 334 15.96 1.38 17.01
C LEU A 334 15.19 1.37 18.33
N PHE A 335 15.11 0.23 19.03
CA PHE A 335 14.40 0.15 20.31
C PHE A 335 15.12 0.90 21.42
N LEU A 336 16.45 0.85 21.46
CA LEU A 336 17.27 1.66 22.37
C LEU A 336 17.09 3.15 22.08
N PHE A 337 17.08 3.54 20.81
CA PHE A 337 16.81 4.91 20.40
C PHE A 337 15.44 5.41 20.89
N ARG A 338 14.37 4.62 20.71
CA ARG A 338 13.03 4.94 21.24
C ARG A 338 12.99 5.03 22.76
N GLN A 339 13.79 4.21 23.45
CA GLN A 339 13.89 4.28 24.90
C GLN A 339 14.55 5.59 25.32
N TYR A 340 15.64 5.96 24.65
CA TYR A 340 16.30 7.25 24.82
C TYR A 340 15.34 8.43 24.64
N GLU A 341 14.53 8.46 23.57
CA GLU A 341 13.55 9.54 23.33
C GLU A 341 12.54 9.75 24.48
N LYS A 342 12.42 8.79 25.41
CA LYS A 342 11.57 8.89 26.60
C LYS A 342 12.33 9.10 27.90
N THR A 343 13.53 8.55 28.02
CA THR A 343 14.32 8.65 29.26
C THR A 343 15.28 9.83 29.24
N ASN A 344 15.66 10.31 28.06
CA ASN A 344 16.77 11.24 27.81
C ASN A 344 18.09 10.76 28.45
N ASP A 345 18.27 9.44 28.54
CA ASP A 345 19.44 8.81 29.17
C ASP A 345 20.57 8.62 28.15
N MET A 346 21.63 9.42 28.27
CA MET A 346 22.74 9.45 27.31
C MET A 346 23.46 8.10 27.17
N ASP A 347 23.53 7.28 28.22
CA ASP A 347 24.16 5.95 28.13
C ASP A 347 23.38 5.03 27.17
N ILE A 348 22.05 5.19 27.10
CA ILE A 348 21.17 4.45 26.18
C ILE A 348 21.36 4.94 24.75
N LEU A 349 21.56 6.25 24.56
CA LEU A 349 21.87 6.82 23.24
C LEU A 349 23.20 6.28 22.70
N ASP A 350 24.23 6.23 23.54
CA ASP A 350 25.54 5.68 23.18
C ASP A 350 25.45 4.19 22.81
N ASP A 351 24.63 3.41 23.55
CA ASP A 351 24.38 2.01 23.21
C ASP A 351 23.58 1.86 21.90
N ALA A 352 22.60 2.72 21.65
CA ALA A 352 21.86 2.77 20.39
C ALA A 352 22.79 3.05 19.21
N LEU A 353 23.69 4.03 19.34
CA LEU A 353 24.64 4.43 18.30
C LEU A 353 25.64 3.30 17.99
N ARG A 354 26.22 2.69 19.04
CA ARG A 354 27.14 1.55 18.89
C ARG A 354 26.47 0.35 18.22
N THR A 355 25.22 0.07 18.61
CA THR A 355 24.45 -1.06 18.08
C THR A 355 24.04 -0.82 16.62
N ALA A 356 23.54 0.38 16.29
CA ALA A 356 23.17 0.76 14.92
C ALA A 356 24.40 0.77 13.99
N LYS A 357 25.55 1.27 14.48
CA LYS A 357 26.81 1.22 13.73
C LYS A 357 27.26 -0.21 13.43
N SER A 358 27.18 -1.10 14.42
CA SER A 358 27.50 -2.52 14.23
C SER A 358 26.60 -3.18 13.18
N ALA A 359 25.32 -2.80 13.10
CA ALA A 359 24.40 -3.29 12.08
C ALA A 359 24.85 -2.88 10.66
N VAL A 360 25.29 -1.63 10.48
CA VAL A 360 25.80 -1.12 9.19
C VAL A 360 27.12 -1.80 8.83
N ASP A 361 28.06 -1.89 9.78
CA ASP A 361 29.39 -2.48 9.55
C ASP A 361 29.32 -3.98 9.19
N GLU A 362 28.34 -4.72 9.74
CA GLU A 362 28.10 -6.14 9.45
C GLU A 362 27.33 -6.36 8.13
N THR A 363 26.87 -5.32 7.43
CA THR A 363 26.01 -5.44 6.24
C THR A 363 26.78 -5.20 4.93
N PRO A 364 26.72 -6.12 3.94
CA PRO A 364 27.34 -5.90 2.63
C PRO A 364 26.77 -4.69 1.87
N LYS A 365 27.60 -4.00 1.09
CA LYS A 365 27.23 -2.78 0.33
C LYS A 365 26.03 -2.91 -0.61
N ASN A 366 25.77 -4.12 -1.13
CA ASN A 366 24.67 -4.36 -2.07
C ASN A 366 23.42 -4.92 -1.39
N HIS A 367 23.40 -5.05 -0.07
CA HIS A 367 22.27 -5.63 0.66
C HIS A 367 21.07 -4.65 0.67
N PRO A 368 19.83 -5.10 0.41
CA PRO A 368 18.65 -4.24 0.25
C PRO A 368 18.26 -3.51 1.54
N ASP A 369 18.55 -4.10 2.69
CA ASP A 369 18.27 -3.48 3.99
C ASP A 369 19.35 -2.49 4.41
N LEU A 370 20.48 -2.42 3.70
CA LEU A 370 21.56 -1.51 4.07
C LEU A 370 21.02 -0.08 4.15
N ALA A 371 20.21 0.35 3.18
CA ALA A 371 19.56 1.65 3.20
C ALA A 371 18.75 1.90 4.49
N LYS A 372 18.00 0.89 4.95
CA LYS A 372 17.24 0.98 6.21
C LYS A 372 18.17 1.12 7.41
N TYR A 373 19.28 0.38 7.44
CA TYR A 373 20.22 0.41 8.56
C TYR A 373 21.01 1.72 8.59
N LEU A 374 21.40 2.25 7.42
CA LEU A 374 22.00 3.57 7.26
C LEU A 374 21.04 4.66 7.76
N SER A 375 19.75 4.59 7.41
CA SER A 375 18.75 5.53 7.91
C SER A 375 18.55 5.44 9.42
N ASN A 376 18.51 4.24 10.00
CA ASN A 376 18.41 4.07 11.45
C ASN A 376 19.63 4.66 12.18
N LEU A 377 20.84 4.44 11.68
CA LEU A 377 22.06 5.04 12.24
C LEU A 377 22.04 6.58 12.07
N GLY A 378 21.62 7.08 10.91
CA GLY A 378 21.47 8.51 10.66
C GLY A 378 20.48 9.18 11.61
N ASP A 379 19.35 8.53 11.93
CA ASP A 379 18.37 9.05 12.90
C ASP A 379 18.99 9.18 14.30
N VAL A 380 19.76 8.18 14.75
CA VAL A 380 20.47 8.21 16.04
C VAL A 380 21.55 9.31 16.06
N LEU A 381 22.33 9.45 15.00
CA LEU A 381 23.37 10.49 14.88
C LEU A 381 22.77 11.90 14.84
N PHE A 382 21.67 12.10 14.09
CA PHE A 382 21.00 13.39 14.06
C PHE A 382 20.47 13.77 15.45
N CYS A 383 19.94 12.80 16.20
CA CYS A 383 19.52 13.04 17.57
C CYS A 383 20.72 13.34 18.50
N SER A 384 21.85 12.65 18.35
CA SER A 384 23.10 12.99 19.05
C SER A 384 23.50 14.44 18.80
N TYR A 385 23.42 14.91 17.55
CA TYR A 385 23.65 16.31 17.21
C TYR A 385 22.70 17.26 17.93
N GLU A 386 21.38 16.99 17.94
CA GLU A 386 20.40 17.86 18.62
C GLU A 386 20.71 18.05 20.11
N GLN A 387 21.37 17.07 20.74
CA GLN A 387 21.63 17.05 22.18
C GLN A 387 23.00 17.60 22.55
N THR A 388 24.01 17.32 21.73
CA THR A 388 25.41 17.68 21.99
C THR A 388 25.86 18.93 21.23
N GLY A 389 25.13 19.31 20.17
CA GLY A 389 25.56 20.32 19.20
C GLY A 389 26.71 19.85 18.30
N ASN A 390 27.08 18.56 18.31
CA ASN A 390 28.18 18.04 17.52
C ASN A 390 27.87 18.04 16.01
N ILE A 391 28.49 18.98 15.29
CA ILE A 391 28.30 19.17 13.85
C ILE A 391 28.75 17.95 13.05
N GLU A 392 29.76 17.20 13.51
CA GLU A 392 30.24 16.01 12.81
C GLU A 392 29.17 14.90 12.78
N ASP A 393 28.36 14.78 13.83
CA ASP A 393 27.25 13.81 13.89
C ASP A 393 26.14 14.18 12.90
N ARG A 394 25.82 15.48 12.77
CA ARG A 394 24.86 15.98 11.78
C ARG A 394 25.33 15.71 10.35
N ASP A 395 26.59 16.03 10.05
CA ASP A 395 27.15 15.87 8.71
C ASP A 395 27.28 14.37 8.36
N SER A 396 27.61 13.53 9.35
CA SER A 396 27.58 12.07 9.21
C SER A 396 26.16 11.55 8.96
N ALA A 397 25.16 12.03 9.70
CA ALA A 397 23.76 11.67 9.48
C ALA A 397 23.29 12.04 8.07
N LEU A 398 23.60 13.25 7.60
CA LEU A 398 23.28 13.70 6.25
C LEU A 398 23.89 12.77 5.19
N ASN A 399 25.18 12.44 5.32
CA ASN A 399 25.86 11.54 4.38
C ASN A 399 25.22 10.15 4.36
N LEU A 400 24.87 9.58 5.52
CA LEU A 400 24.21 8.27 5.61
C LEU A 400 22.80 8.28 4.99
N PHE A 401 22.05 9.36 5.18
CA PHE A 401 20.74 9.50 4.53
C PHE A 401 20.87 9.57 3.01
N GLU A 402 21.84 10.32 2.48
CA GLU A 402 22.07 10.37 1.03
C GLU A 402 22.64 9.07 0.45
N GLU A 403 23.44 8.32 1.21
CA GLU A 403 23.87 6.99 0.80
C GLU A 403 22.67 6.04 0.72
N SER A 404 21.75 6.13 1.68
CA SER A 404 20.49 5.38 1.69
C SER A 404 19.60 5.70 0.48
N THR A 405 19.51 6.97 0.05
CA THR A 405 18.73 7.33 -1.16
C THR A 405 19.30 6.74 -2.44
N LYS A 406 20.61 6.55 -2.50
CA LYS A 406 21.36 6.05 -3.67
C LYS A 406 21.45 4.53 -3.73
N CYS A 407 21.01 3.80 -2.70
CA CYS A 407 21.05 2.35 -2.67
C CYS A 407 20.05 1.74 -3.68
N PRO A 408 20.50 1.14 -4.80
CA PRO A 408 19.60 0.71 -5.88
C PRO A 408 18.80 -0.54 -5.53
N THR A 409 19.27 -1.34 -4.55
CA THR A 409 18.62 -2.57 -4.08
C THR A 409 17.56 -2.32 -3.01
N ALA A 410 17.51 -1.10 -2.46
CA ALA A 410 16.55 -0.74 -1.42
C ALA A 410 15.13 -0.55 -1.97
N VAL A 411 14.12 -0.84 -1.13
CA VAL A 411 12.72 -0.52 -1.45
C VAL A 411 12.58 1.01 -1.69
N PRO A 412 11.81 1.45 -2.70
CA PRO A 412 11.62 2.88 -3.00
C PRO A 412 11.18 3.71 -1.79
N VAL A 413 10.31 3.15 -0.93
CA VAL A 413 9.80 3.87 0.25
C VAL A 413 10.90 4.24 1.24
N VAL A 414 11.89 3.37 1.45
CA VAL A 414 13.03 3.63 2.34
C VAL A 414 13.91 4.75 1.77
N ARG A 415 14.14 4.73 0.45
CA ARG A 415 14.91 5.77 -0.24
C ARG A 415 14.23 7.14 -0.15
N VAL A 416 12.91 7.18 -0.33
CA VAL A 416 12.10 8.40 -0.15
C VAL A 416 12.14 8.90 1.30
N GLN A 417 11.99 8.00 2.26
CA GLN A 417 12.06 8.34 3.69
C GLN A 417 13.43 8.85 4.12
N ALA A 418 14.51 8.32 3.55
CA ALA A 418 15.86 8.83 3.75
C ALA A 418 16.05 10.21 3.11
N ALA A 419 15.53 10.42 1.90
CA ALA A 419 15.56 11.73 1.23
C ALA A 419 14.88 12.82 2.08
N ARG A 420 13.71 12.53 2.67
CA ARG A 420 13.01 13.46 3.57
C ARG A 420 13.85 13.88 4.77
N ARG A 421 14.57 12.93 5.38
CA ARG A 421 15.44 13.19 6.54
C ARG A 421 16.64 14.06 6.14
N ALA A 422 17.27 13.75 5.01
CA ALA A 422 18.35 14.58 4.45
C ALA A 422 17.86 15.99 4.09
N ILE A 423 16.71 16.13 3.42
CA ILE A 423 16.10 17.42 3.10
C ILE A 423 15.89 18.24 4.37
N ARG A 424 15.36 17.65 5.45
CA ARG A 424 15.18 18.34 6.73
C ARG A 424 16.49 18.97 7.25
N ILE A 425 17.60 18.25 7.18
CA ILE A 425 18.92 18.77 7.57
C ILE A 425 19.38 19.87 6.61
N LEU A 426 19.20 19.68 5.29
CA LEU A 426 19.62 20.64 4.27
C LEU A 426 18.88 21.99 4.38
N LEU A 427 17.63 21.98 4.86
CA LEU A 427 16.85 23.19 5.14
C LEU A 427 17.47 24.03 6.27
N GLU A 428 18.17 23.42 7.23
CA GLU A 428 18.90 24.11 8.31
C GLU A 428 20.25 24.64 7.84
N LEU A 429 20.80 24.10 6.75
CA LEU A 429 22.12 24.41 6.19
C LEU A 429 22.11 25.38 4.98
N PRO A 430 21.04 26.14 4.80
CA PRO A 430 20.64 26.77 3.53
C PRO A 430 21.11 26.14 2.20
N MET A 431 21.25 24.81 2.11
CA MET A 431 21.76 24.13 0.89
C MET A 431 20.62 23.80 -0.08
N TRP A 432 19.90 24.83 -0.54
CA TRP A 432 18.62 24.68 -1.27
C TRP A 432 18.75 23.88 -2.58
N GLU A 433 19.83 24.06 -3.34
CA GLU A 433 20.03 23.33 -4.61
C GLU A 433 20.14 21.83 -4.40
N ARG A 434 20.97 21.41 -3.45
CA ARG A 434 21.13 20.01 -3.05
C ARG A 434 19.83 19.41 -2.54
N ALA A 435 19.04 20.20 -1.79
CA ALA A 435 17.71 19.79 -1.34
C ALA A 435 16.72 19.62 -2.51
N CYS A 436 16.77 20.49 -3.53
CA CYS A 436 15.91 20.40 -4.71
C CYS A 436 16.23 19.15 -5.55
N GLU A 437 17.51 18.84 -5.77
CA GLU A 437 17.95 17.62 -6.47
C GLU A 437 17.42 16.37 -5.76
N LEU A 438 17.63 16.30 -4.43
CA LEU A 438 17.19 15.16 -3.63
C LEU A 438 15.66 15.04 -3.58
N ALA A 439 14.94 16.16 -3.48
CA ALA A 439 13.48 16.19 -3.51
C ALA A 439 12.94 15.71 -4.86
N GLN A 440 13.53 16.17 -5.96
CA GLN A 440 13.14 15.77 -7.31
C GLN A 440 13.33 14.27 -7.53
N ASP A 441 14.47 13.72 -7.11
CA ASP A 441 14.73 12.29 -7.24
C ASP A 441 13.83 11.44 -6.34
N ALA A 442 13.51 11.92 -5.13
CA ALA A 442 12.58 11.25 -4.25
C ALA A 442 11.13 11.29 -4.78
N VAL A 443 10.71 12.41 -5.35
CA VAL A 443 9.39 12.55 -5.99
C VAL A 443 9.25 11.56 -7.16
N LYS A 444 10.27 11.40 -8.01
CA LYS A 444 10.31 10.39 -9.10
C LYS A 444 10.10 8.95 -8.63
N LEU A 445 10.40 8.63 -7.37
CA LEU A 445 10.20 7.29 -6.82
C LEU A 445 8.78 7.05 -6.31
N LEU A 446 7.93 8.08 -6.16
CA LEU A 446 6.60 7.96 -5.58
C LEU A 446 5.69 6.96 -6.33
N PRO A 447 5.68 6.91 -7.67
CA PRO A 447 4.89 5.89 -8.37
C PRO A 447 5.35 4.45 -8.12
N SER A 448 6.62 4.24 -7.80
CA SER A 448 7.15 2.94 -7.38
C SER A 448 6.86 2.61 -5.91
N VAL A 449 6.57 3.63 -5.08
CA VAL A 449 6.12 3.44 -3.69
C VAL A 449 4.65 3.07 -3.64
N CYS A 450 3.82 3.87 -4.31
CA CYS A 450 2.39 3.61 -4.50
C CYS A 450 2.22 2.94 -5.86
N ASP A 451 2.47 1.64 -5.95
CA ASP A 451 2.38 0.90 -7.21
C ASP A 451 0.92 0.69 -7.65
N ARG A 452 0.67 0.76 -8.96
CA ARG A 452 -0.67 0.63 -9.56
C ARG A 452 -1.30 -0.75 -9.38
N SER A 453 -0.48 -1.78 -9.25
CA SER A 453 -0.91 -3.17 -9.05
C SER A 453 -1.37 -3.47 -7.62
N LEU A 454 -1.04 -2.59 -6.66
CA LEU A 454 -1.53 -2.69 -5.30
C LEU A 454 -3.04 -2.49 -5.26
N ASP A 455 -3.70 -3.18 -4.33
CA ASP A 455 -5.10 -2.89 -4.04
C ASP A 455 -5.26 -1.47 -3.46
N ARG A 456 -6.50 -1.00 -3.41
CA ARG A 456 -6.81 0.37 -2.96
C ARG A 456 -6.30 0.67 -1.55
N GLN A 457 -6.42 -0.28 -0.62
CA GLN A 457 -6.04 -0.05 0.77
C GLN A 457 -4.52 0.02 0.90
N ASP A 458 -3.80 -0.81 0.15
CA ASP A 458 -2.35 -0.81 0.12
C ASP A 458 -1.78 0.44 -0.55
N GLN A 459 -2.41 0.94 -1.61
CA GLN A 459 -2.09 2.25 -2.19
C GLN A 459 -2.24 3.38 -1.17
N GLN A 460 -3.35 3.42 -0.43
CA GLN A 460 -3.57 4.43 0.61
C GLN A 460 -2.51 4.32 1.71
N HIS A 461 -2.17 3.11 2.15
CA HIS A 461 -1.11 2.90 3.13
C HIS A 461 0.25 3.40 2.62
N ALA A 462 0.58 3.13 1.35
CA ALA A 462 1.83 3.56 0.72
C ALA A 462 1.95 5.09 0.65
N VAL A 463 0.89 5.80 0.25
CA VAL A 463 0.92 7.27 0.14
C VAL A 463 1.08 7.95 1.49
N LEU A 464 0.51 7.39 2.57
CA LEU A 464 0.72 7.92 3.93
C LEU A 464 2.21 8.00 4.31
N GLN A 465 3.03 7.06 3.83
CA GLN A 465 4.47 7.03 4.10
C GLN A 465 5.23 8.17 3.41
N THR A 466 4.63 8.78 2.37
CA THR A 466 5.25 9.81 1.53
C THR A 466 4.52 11.14 1.57
N ALA A 467 3.45 11.25 2.35
CA ALA A 467 2.59 12.43 2.45
C ALA A 467 3.41 13.72 2.73
N GLY A 468 3.09 14.79 2.00
CA GLY A 468 3.74 16.09 2.07
C GLY A 468 5.02 16.26 1.25
N LEU A 469 5.66 15.19 0.75
CA LEU A 469 6.92 15.30 0.01
C LEU A 469 6.81 16.18 -1.24
N ALA A 470 5.75 15.99 -2.02
CA ALA A 470 5.53 16.76 -3.25
C ALA A 470 5.32 18.25 -2.97
N SER A 471 4.61 18.57 -1.88
CA SER A 471 4.42 19.94 -1.41
C SER A 471 5.71 20.58 -0.90
N ASP A 472 6.54 19.83 -0.16
CA ASP A 472 7.85 20.28 0.29
C ASP A 472 8.79 20.53 -0.91
N ALA A 473 8.80 19.62 -1.89
CA ALA A 473 9.53 19.78 -3.14
C ALA A 473 9.07 21.04 -3.88
N CYS A 474 7.76 21.26 -4.02
CA CYS A 474 7.20 22.47 -4.61
C CYS A 474 7.74 23.74 -3.91
N SER A 475 7.69 23.81 -2.58
CA SER A 475 8.23 24.95 -1.80
C SER A 475 9.73 25.18 -2.05
N LEU A 476 10.53 24.11 -2.12
CA LEU A 476 11.97 24.18 -2.42
C LEU A 476 12.25 24.79 -3.82
N PHE A 477 11.53 24.31 -4.84
CA PHE A 477 11.67 24.82 -6.21
C PHE A 477 11.18 26.26 -6.35
N VAL A 478 10.09 26.65 -5.68
CA VAL A 478 9.64 28.06 -5.62
C VAL A 478 10.71 28.94 -4.99
N ARG A 479 11.30 28.51 -3.87
CA ARG A 479 12.34 29.27 -3.16
C ARG A 479 13.60 29.50 -3.98
N THR A 480 13.91 28.59 -4.91
CA THR A 480 15.04 28.71 -5.85
C THR A 480 14.66 29.39 -7.18
N GLY A 481 13.44 29.93 -7.30
CA GLY A 481 12.98 30.66 -8.49
C GLY A 481 12.55 29.77 -9.66
N ARG A 482 12.47 28.45 -9.47
CA ARG A 482 12.19 27.45 -10.51
C ARG A 482 10.70 27.05 -10.50
N VAL A 483 9.83 28.03 -10.71
CA VAL A 483 8.37 27.89 -10.55
C VAL A 483 7.77 26.79 -11.45
N SER A 484 8.19 26.69 -12.70
CA SER A 484 7.68 25.64 -13.60
C SER A 484 8.01 24.24 -13.12
N GLN A 485 9.20 24.04 -12.56
CA GLN A 485 9.57 22.74 -11.97
C GLN A 485 8.80 22.48 -10.68
N ALA A 486 8.53 23.52 -9.87
CA ALA A 486 7.67 23.39 -8.69
C ALA A 486 6.26 22.90 -9.06
N LEU A 487 5.69 23.45 -10.14
CA LEU A 487 4.41 23.01 -10.69
C LEU A 487 4.44 21.52 -11.09
N GLN A 488 5.53 21.07 -11.74
CA GLN A 488 5.69 19.65 -12.07
C GLN A 488 5.77 18.76 -10.82
N GLN A 489 6.52 19.18 -9.79
CA GLN A 489 6.64 18.38 -8.56
C GLN A 489 5.29 18.15 -7.87
N VAL A 490 4.47 19.21 -7.76
CA VAL A 490 3.17 19.12 -7.08
C VAL A 490 2.12 18.37 -7.90
N GLU A 491 2.16 18.47 -9.24
CA GLU A 491 1.24 17.75 -10.11
C GLU A 491 1.57 16.26 -10.22
N PHE A 492 2.87 15.91 -10.22
CA PHE A 492 3.30 14.53 -10.33
C PHE A 492 3.26 13.77 -8.99
N GLY A 493 3.63 14.45 -7.89
CA GLY A 493 3.76 13.80 -6.58
C GLY A 493 2.48 13.78 -5.73
N ARG A 494 1.35 14.32 -6.22
CA ARG A 494 0.04 14.33 -5.54
C ARG A 494 -1.03 13.63 -6.37
N GLY A 495 -2.09 13.19 -5.71
CA GLY A 495 -3.21 12.52 -6.36
C GLY A 495 -2.78 11.29 -7.14
N LEU A 496 -1.83 10.50 -6.62
CA LEU A 496 -1.29 9.33 -7.32
C LEU A 496 -2.39 8.30 -7.56
N ILE A 497 -3.16 8.01 -6.51
CA ILE A 497 -4.26 7.03 -6.55
C ILE A 497 -5.35 7.52 -7.51
N LEU A 498 -5.71 8.81 -7.39
CA LEU A 498 -6.70 9.45 -8.26
C LEU A 498 -6.23 9.43 -9.72
N GLY A 499 -4.96 9.74 -9.97
CA GLY A 499 -4.32 9.74 -11.28
C GLY A 499 -4.29 8.35 -11.91
N TYR A 500 -4.06 7.29 -11.12
CA TYR A 500 -4.11 5.91 -11.61
C TYR A 500 -5.50 5.49 -12.02
N LEU A 501 -6.53 5.95 -11.32
CA LEU A 501 -7.91 5.66 -11.72
C LEU A 501 -8.27 6.35 -13.03
N ILE A 502 -7.76 7.56 -13.25
CA ILE A 502 -7.89 8.28 -14.52
C ILE A 502 -7.14 7.52 -15.64
N ASP A 503 -5.88 7.13 -15.41
CA ASP A 503 -5.03 6.48 -16.42
C ASP A 503 -5.46 5.05 -16.76
N ASN A 504 -5.88 4.26 -15.77
CA ASN A 504 -6.39 2.90 -16.04
C ASN A 504 -7.61 2.93 -16.96
N ARG A 505 -8.36 4.06 -16.94
CA ARG A 505 -9.51 4.29 -17.81
C ARG A 505 -9.09 4.70 -19.23
N SER A 506 -7.99 5.43 -19.42
CA SER A 506 -7.54 5.91 -20.74
C SER A 506 -6.46 5.04 -21.40
N ASP A 507 -5.37 4.75 -20.69
CA ASP A 507 -4.10 4.30 -21.27
C ASP A 507 -3.95 2.78 -21.20
N ALA A 508 -4.18 2.18 -20.03
CA ALA A 508 -4.04 0.73 -19.86
C ALA A 508 -5.09 -0.05 -20.66
N SER A 509 -6.30 0.50 -20.76
CA SER A 509 -7.37 -0.05 -21.60
C SER A 509 -7.03 0.03 -23.09
N ALA A 510 -6.37 1.10 -23.52
CA ALA A 510 -5.89 1.25 -24.90
C ALA A 510 -4.72 0.28 -25.18
N LEU A 511 -3.74 0.20 -24.29
CA LEU A 511 -2.60 -0.70 -24.45
C LEU A 511 -3.02 -2.17 -24.45
N LYS A 512 -3.94 -2.58 -23.57
CA LYS A 512 -4.45 -3.95 -23.52
C LYS A 512 -5.24 -4.32 -24.78
N LYS A 513 -5.88 -3.34 -25.43
CA LYS A 513 -6.60 -3.51 -26.69
C LYS A 513 -5.64 -3.59 -27.89
N ASP A 514 -4.65 -2.70 -27.94
CA ASP A 514 -3.76 -2.54 -29.09
C ASP A 514 -2.57 -3.52 -29.05
N HIS A 515 -2.03 -3.79 -27.85
CA HIS A 515 -0.81 -4.57 -27.60
C HIS A 515 -0.92 -5.43 -26.30
N PRO A 516 -1.73 -6.52 -26.29
CA PRO A 516 -1.99 -7.31 -25.09
C PRO A 516 -0.74 -7.98 -24.49
N ASP A 517 0.22 -8.38 -25.31
CA ASP A 517 1.46 -9.02 -24.83
C ASP A 517 2.35 -8.04 -24.05
N LEU A 518 2.48 -6.80 -24.54
CA LEU A 518 3.19 -5.73 -23.83
C LEU A 518 2.48 -5.33 -22.54
N ALA A 519 1.14 -5.31 -22.55
CA ALA A 519 0.36 -5.05 -21.34
C ALA A 519 0.60 -6.13 -20.27
N ASN A 520 0.57 -7.41 -20.65
CA ASN A 520 0.84 -8.52 -19.72
C ASN A 520 2.30 -8.53 -19.21
N GLU A 521 3.26 -8.22 -20.09
CA GLU A 521 4.68 -8.10 -19.72
C GLU A 521 4.89 -6.95 -18.72
N PHE A 522 4.28 -5.79 -18.98
CA PHE A 522 4.30 -4.64 -18.09
C PHE A 522 3.68 -4.95 -16.73
N GLU A 523 2.46 -5.52 -16.68
CA GLU A 523 1.78 -5.92 -15.45
C GLU A 523 2.65 -6.91 -14.63
N ARG A 524 3.29 -7.89 -15.30
CA ARG A 524 4.19 -8.86 -14.65
C ARG A 524 5.42 -8.18 -14.05
N LEU A 525 6.09 -7.30 -14.80
CA LEU A 525 7.32 -6.65 -14.38
C LEU A 525 7.09 -5.66 -13.22
N GLN A 526 5.97 -4.92 -13.23
CA GLN A 526 5.57 -4.07 -12.10
C GLN A 526 5.43 -4.88 -10.82
N LEU A 527 4.75 -6.02 -10.91
CA LEU A 527 4.57 -6.87 -9.76
C LEU A 527 5.89 -7.42 -9.22
N LEU A 528 6.81 -7.83 -10.11
CA LEU A 528 8.15 -8.32 -9.74
C LEU A 528 9.02 -7.23 -9.08
N ALA A 529 8.90 -5.99 -9.54
CA ALA A 529 9.56 -4.81 -8.97
C ALA A 529 9.03 -4.47 -7.56
N SER A 530 7.73 -4.67 -7.35
CA SER A 530 7.00 -4.27 -6.13
C SER A 530 6.93 -5.37 -5.06
N GLN A 531 7.68 -6.45 -5.25
CA GLN A 531 7.74 -7.58 -4.33
C GLN A 531 8.36 -7.23 -2.96
N PRO A 532 7.60 -7.34 -1.83
CA PRO A 532 8.22 -7.41 -0.52
C PRO A 532 9.18 -8.60 -0.42
N ILE A 533 10.36 -8.35 0.13
CA ILE A 533 11.33 -9.37 0.49
C ILE A 533 11.00 -9.76 1.93
N ASP A 534 10.44 -10.94 2.14
CA ASP A 534 9.96 -11.36 3.46
C ASP A 534 11.11 -11.68 4.42
N ASP A 535 10.91 -11.40 5.71
CA ASP A 535 11.94 -11.44 6.76
C ASP A 535 12.33 -12.87 7.18
N VAL A 536 11.57 -13.87 6.73
CA VAL A 536 11.68 -15.29 7.10
C VAL A 536 12.48 -16.11 6.07
N VAL A 537 12.84 -15.52 4.93
CA VAL A 537 13.54 -16.22 3.84
C VAL A 537 15.00 -16.50 4.22
N GLU A 538 15.49 -17.68 3.85
CA GLU A 538 16.88 -18.04 4.06
C GLU A 538 17.84 -17.06 3.34
N PRO A 539 19.05 -16.84 3.90
CA PRO A 539 19.93 -15.74 3.49
C PRO A 539 20.29 -15.73 2.00
N ARG A 540 20.57 -16.91 1.43
CA ARG A 540 20.90 -17.03 0.00
C ARG A 540 19.67 -16.92 -0.90
N ALA A 541 18.48 -17.34 -0.47
CA ALA A 541 17.26 -17.13 -1.24
C ALA A 541 16.89 -15.64 -1.29
N ARG A 542 17.11 -14.93 -0.17
CA ARG A 542 17.00 -13.48 -0.06
C ARG A 542 17.94 -12.74 -1.03
N ASP A 543 19.23 -13.08 -1.07
CA ASP A 543 20.25 -12.47 -1.97
C ASP A 543 19.85 -12.47 -3.44
N HIS A 544 19.01 -13.39 -3.85
CA HIS A 544 18.56 -13.49 -5.23
C HIS A 544 17.16 -12.94 -5.48
N LEU A 545 16.28 -12.82 -4.48
CA LEU A 545 15.13 -11.91 -4.58
C LEU A 545 15.60 -10.49 -4.84
N ILE A 546 16.68 -10.11 -4.18
CA ILE A 546 17.34 -8.82 -4.37
C ILE A 546 17.77 -8.69 -5.82
N HIS A 547 18.48 -9.69 -6.35
CA HIS A 547 18.93 -9.68 -7.75
C HIS A 547 17.75 -9.67 -8.75
N GLY A 548 16.74 -10.52 -8.54
CA GLY A 548 15.55 -10.62 -9.38
C GLY A 548 14.74 -9.33 -9.38
N ARG A 549 14.66 -8.62 -8.24
CA ARG A 549 14.02 -7.32 -8.15
C ARG A 549 14.80 -6.21 -8.86
N THR A 550 16.12 -6.18 -8.68
CA THR A 550 16.98 -5.23 -9.42
C THR A 550 16.82 -5.41 -10.92
N GLU A 551 16.80 -6.66 -11.38
CA GLU A 551 16.59 -6.99 -12.78
C GLU A 551 15.16 -6.66 -13.26
N ALA A 552 14.14 -6.90 -12.43
CA ALA A 552 12.76 -6.54 -12.74
C ALA A 552 12.56 -5.02 -12.90
N HIS A 553 13.19 -4.19 -12.05
CA HIS A 553 13.18 -2.73 -12.24
C HIS A 553 13.80 -2.33 -13.57
N ARG A 554 14.96 -2.91 -13.92
CA ARG A 554 15.64 -2.65 -15.20
C ARG A 554 14.80 -3.08 -16.40
N GLN A 555 14.18 -4.25 -16.33
CA GLN A 555 13.30 -4.77 -17.38
C GLN A 555 12.00 -3.96 -17.50
N LEU A 556 11.46 -3.46 -16.39
CA LEU A 556 10.28 -2.61 -16.39
C LEU A 556 10.54 -1.29 -17.13
N GLU A 557 11.70 -0.67 -16.94
CA GLU A 557 12.12 0.52 -17.71
C GLU A 557 12.20 0.23 -19.20
N ASP A 558 12.83 -0.87 -19.61
CA ASP A 558 12.90 -1.27 -21.02
C ASP A 558 11.50 -1.59 -21.61
N CYS A 559 10.62 -2.22 -20.83
CA CYS A 559 9.24 -2.49 -21.22
C CYS A 559 8.46 -1.18 -21.43
N LEU A 560 8.60 -0.19 -20.55
CA LEU A 560 7.99 1.12 -20.71
C LEU A 560 8.50 1.84 -21.97
N ASP A 561 9.80 1.79 -22.24
CA ASP A 561 10.39 2.37 -23.44
C ASP A 561 9.89 1.69 -24.72
N ARG A 562 9.71 0.37 -24.69
CA ARG A 562 9.11 -0.38 -25.79
C ARG A 562 7.67 0.05 -26.04
N ILE A 563 6.85 0.15 -24.99
CA ILE A 563 5.46 0.64 -25.10
C ILE A 563 5.43 2.03 -25.75
N ARG A 564 6.30 2.94 -25.31
CA ARG A 564 6.38 4.32 -25.81
C ARG A 564 6.90 4.46 -27.24
N ARG A 565 7.39 3.40 -27.88
CA ARG A 565 7.73 3.40 -29.31
C ARG A 565 6.54 3.09 -30.21
N HIS A 566 5.42 2.65 -29.65
CA HIS A 566 4.21 2.37 -30.42
C HIS A 566 3.37 3.63 -30.64
N ARG A 567 2.83 3.75 -31.85
CA ARG A 567 2.02 4.91 -32.25
C ARG A 567 0.73 4.98 -31.41
N GLY A 568 0.44 6.12 -30.82
CA GLY A 568 -0.68 6.32 -29.89
C GLY A 568 -0.35 6.00 -28.43
N HIS A 569 0.85 5.49 -28.14
CA HIS A 569 1.34 5.15 -26.80
C HIS A 569 2.64 5.90 -26.45
N GLU A 570 3.05 6.90 -27.24
CA GLU A 570 4.33 7.60 -27.09
C GLU A 570 4.48 8.29 -25.73
N ARG A 571 3.36 8.67 -25.13
CA ARG A 571 3.28 9.27 -23.80
C ARG A 571 2.69 8.33 -22.75
N PHE A 572 2.68 7.02 -22.99
CA PHE A 572 2.13 6.02 -22.06
C PHE A 572 2.73 6.19 -20.66
N LEU A 573 1.85 6.54 -19.71
CA LEU A 573 2.17 6.82 -18.31
C LEU A 573 3.23 7.90 -18.08
N LEU A 574 3.45 8.78 -19.05
CA LEU A 574 4.25 9.98 -18.87
C LEU A 574 3.42 11.10 -18.26
N GLU A 575 4.09 11.95 -17.50
CA GLU A 575 3.52 13.18 -16.96
C GLU A 575 3.05 14.13 -18.06
N PRO A 576 2.05 14.99 -17.79
CA PRO A 576 1.75 16.09 -18.69
C PRO A 576 2.97 17.00 -18.88
N THR A 577 3.23 17.43 -20.11
CA THR A 577 4.25 18.47 -20.36
C THR A 577 3.81 19.80 -19.74
N LEU A 578 4.76 20.71 -19.52
CA LEU A 578 4.42 22.09 -19.13
C LEU A 578 3.45 22.75 -20.12
N ASP A 579 3.62 22.49 -21.42
CA ASP A 579 2.72 23.01 -22.44
C ASP A 579 1.30 22.46 -22.29
N GLU A 580 1.16 21.17 -21.99
CA GLU A 580 -0.14 20.54 -21.69
C GLU A 580 -0.75 21.14 -20.42
N LEU A 581 0.04 21.37 -19.36
CA LEU A 581 -0.43 22.02 -18.12
C LEU A 581 -0.88 23.47 -18.36
N PHE A 582 -0.16 24.23 -19.19
CA PHE A 582 -0.53 25.62 -19.52
C PHE A 582 -1.77 25.68 -20.42
N GLN A 583 -1.91 24.76 -21.37
CA GLN A 583 -3.13 24.67 -22.19
C GLN A 583 -4.39 24.44 -21.34
N CYS A 584 -4.27 23.82 -20.16
CA CYS A 584 -5.38 23.68 -19.23
C CYS A 584 -5.88 25.03 -18.65
N ALA A 585 -5.08 26.09 -18.70
CA ALA A 585 -5.49 27.41 -18.19
C ALA A 585 -6.11 28.31 -19.28
N THR A 586 -6.50 27.76 -20.42
CA THR A 586 -7.12 28.49 -21.54
C THR A 586 -8.50 29.06 -21.21
N GLU A 587 -9.33 28.33 -20.45
CA GLU A 587 -10.64 28.81 -19.99
C GLU A 587 -10.55 29.74 -18.75
N GLY A 588 -9.35 29.95 -18.22
CA GLY A 588 -9.07 30.81 -17.06
C GLY A 588 -7.94 30.26 -16.19
N PRO A 589 -7.35 31.09 -15.31
CA PRO A 589 -6.20 30.72 -14.51
C PRO A 589 -6.50 29.60 -13.50
N ILE A 590 -5.48 28.77 -13.26
CA ILE A 590 -5.48 27.73 -12.21
C ILE A 590 -4.56 28.20 -11.09
N ILE A 591 -5.07 28.20 -9.87
CA ILE A 591 -4.37 28.69 -8.68
C ILE A 591 -4.09 27.52 -7.75
N ILE A 592 -2.82 27.24 -7.52
CA ILE A 592 -2.36 26.22 -6.58
C ILE A 592 -1.87 26.90 -5.32
N VAL A 593 -2.55 26.70 -4.19
CA VAL A 593 -2.13 27.22 -2.89
C VAL A 593 -1.41 26.10 -2.14
N ASN A 594 -0.09 26.25 -2.01
CA ASN A 594 0.79 25.30 -1.36
C ASN A 594 1.23 25.81 0.01
N VAL A 595 0.91 25.06 1.08
CA VAL A 595 1.22 25.45 2.46
C VAL A 595 2.06 24.36 3.12
N THR A 596 3.33 24.66 3.41
CA THR A 596 4.27 23.73 4.06
C THR A 596 4.94 24.37 5.27
N SER A 597 5.81 23.61 5.95
CA SER A 597 6.72 24.17 6.96
C SER A 597 7.88 24.97 6.37
N ILE A 598 8.15 24.84 5.05
CA ILE A 598 9.24 25.52 4.36
C ILE A 598 8.79 26.92 3.94
N SER A 599 7.63 26.99 3.28
CA SER A 599 7.02 28.23 2.79
C SER A 599 5.54 28.01 2.48
N SER A 600 4.81 29.11 2.43
CA SER A 600 3.45 29.15 1.90
C SER A 600 3.44 30.00 0.64
N ASP A 601 2.96 29.44 -0.46
CA ASP A 601 3.04 30.05 -1.78
C ASP A 601 1.77 29.79 -2.58
N ALA A 602 1.42 30.70 -3.49
CA ALA A 602 0.42 30.50 -4.53
C ALA A 602 1.09 30.45 -5.90
N ILE A 603 0.91 29.36 -6.64
CA ILE A 603 1.32 29.23 -8.04
C ILE A 603 0.12 29.56 -8.92
N ILE A 604 0.27 30.59 -9.73
CA ILE A 604 -0.69 31.03 -10.75
C ILE A 604 -0.27 30.42 -12.07
N VAL A 605 -1.12 29.58 -12.65
CA VAL A 605 -0.92 28.96 -13.95
C VAL A 605 -1.84 29.64 -14.97
N SER A 606 -1.26 30.10 -16.08
CA SER A 606 -1.94 30.69 -17.23
C SER A 606 -1.57 29.93 -18.50
N SER A 607 -2.23 30.24 -19.62
CA SER A 607 -1.90 29.68 -20.93
C SER A 607 -0.53 30.08 -21.46
N SER A 608 0.09 31.11 -20.88
CA SER A 608 1.42 31.62 -21.27
C SER A 608 2.55 31.21 -20.32
N GLY A 609 2.25 30.58 -19.17
CA GLY A 609 3.26 30.14 -18.21
C GLY A 609 2.73 30.07 -16.78
N CYS A 610 3.65 30.12 -15.81
CA CYS A 610 3.29 30.16 -14.40
C CYS A 610 4.17 31.12 -13.59
N LYS A 611 3.59 31.69 -12.53
CA LYS A 611 4.27 32.58 -11.57
C LYS A 611 3.92 32.18 -10.15
N ALA A 612 4.86 32.32 -9.22
CA ALA A 612 4.61 32.11 -7.79
C ALA A 612 4.50 33.44 -7.04
N ILE A 613 3.61 33.49 -6.05
CA ILE A 613 3.48 34.55 -5.06
C ILE A 613 3.74 33.95 -3.68
N ASN A 614 4.61 34.57 -2.89
CA ASN A 614 4.85 34.16 -1.51
C ASN A 614 3.73 34.68 -0.58
N LEU A 615 3.25 33.83 0.32
CA LEU A 615 2.15 34.10 1.26
C LEU A 615 2.63 33.94 2.72
N PRO A 616 3.54 34.82 3.21
CA PRO A 616 4.29 34.60 4.45
C PRO A 616 3.43 34.63 5.72
N GLU A 617 2.24 35.23 5.66
CA GLU A 617 1.29 35.28 6.78
C GLU A 617 0.47 33.99 6.94
N ILE A 618 0.67 32.99 6.08
CA ILE A 618 0.05 31.67 6.21
C ILE A 618 1.08 30.73 6.80
N THR A 619 0.94 30.39 8.08
CA THR A 619 1.79 29.40 8.74
C THR A 619 0.96 28.17 9.15
N PRO A 620 1.53 26.95 9.15
CA PRO A 620 0.80 25.76 9.58
C PRO A 620 0.17 25.88 10.98
N SER A 621 0.83 26.57 11.91
CA SER A 621 0.34 26.81 13.27
C SER A 621 -0.88 27.73 13.30
N GLN A 622 -0.88 28.84 12.55
CA GLN A 622 -2.03 29.73 12.45
C GLN A 622 -3.22 29.05 11.76
N VAL A 623 -2.96 28.26 10.72
CA VAL A 623 -3.99 27.48 10.03
C VAL A 623 -4.66 26.50 10.99
N SER A 624 -3.89 25.77 11.81
CA SER A 624 -4.44 24.85 12.80
C SER A 624 -5.36 25.53 13.82
N VAL A 625 -4.95 26.71 14.33
CA VAL A 625 -5.72 27.50 15.29
C VAL A 625 -7.03 28.01 14.68
N LEU A 626 -6.96 28.57 13.47
CA LEU A 626 -8.12 29.17 12.80
C LEU A 626 -9.07 28.12 12.23
N ALA A 627 -8.56 26.98 11.75
CA ALA A 627 -9.36 25.84 11.33
C ALA A 627 -10.10 25.21 12.51
N GLY A 628 -9.43 25.08 13.67
CA GLY A 628 -10.05 24.62 14.91
C GLY A 628 -11.26 25.48 15.34
N ALA A 629 -11.20 26.79 15.12
CA ALA A 629 -12.28 27.73 15.43
C ALA A 629 -13.47 27.69 14.45
N PHE A 630 -13.29 27.09 13.27
CA PHE A 630 -14.30 27.00 12.22
C PHE A 630 -15.13 25.69 12.27
N GLY A 631 -14.94 24.88 13.31
CA GLY A 631 -15.49 23.52 13.35
C GLY A 631 -14.75 22.53 12.44
N MET A 632 -13.71 22.97 11.72
CA MET A 632 -12.76 22.12 11.00
C MET A 632 -11.72 21.47 11.96
N SER A 633 -12.02 21.45 13.26
CA SER A 633 -11.14 20.91 14.29
C SER A 633 -11.07 19.39 14.19
N ARG A 634 -9.88 18.88 13.91
CA ARG A 634 -9.51 17.46 13.98
C ARG A 634 -9.74 16.97 15.41
N SER A 635 -10.91 16.40 15.73
CA SER A 635 -11.08 15.71 17.02
C SER A 635 -10.13 14.51 17.07
N LYS A 636 -9.54 14.16 18.21
CA LYS A 636 -8.77 12.90 18.34
C LYS A 636 -9.67 11.70 18.67
N ASP A 637 -10.90 11.97 19.10
CA ASP A 637 -11.81 10.98 19.67
C ASP A 637 -13.10 10.97 18.83
N GLY A 638 -13.43 9.81 18.25
CA GLY A 638 -14.65 9.60 17.48
C GLY A 638 -15.89 9.50 18.37
N TYR A 639 -17.03 9.85 17.76
CA TYR A 639 -18.43 9.73 18.24
C TYR A 639 -18.75 10.32 19.62
N GLY A 640 -19.00 11.62 19.63
CA GLY A 640 -20.34 12.09 19.97
C GLY A 640 -20.85 12.92 18.80
N GLU A 641 -21.92 12.51 18.12
CA GLU A 641 -22.70 13.46 17.34
C GLU A 641 -23.16 14.55 18.32
N LYS A 642 -22.46 15.69 18.35
CA LYS A 642 -23.00 16.87 19.03
C LYS A 642 -24.25 17.26 18.27
N HIS A 643 -25.38 16.86 18.84
CA HIS A 643 -26.71 17.10 18.32
C HIS A 643 -26.92 18.60 18.07
N VAL A 644 -27.75 18.89 17.08
CA VAL A 644 -28.29 20.20 16.68
C VAL A 644 -28.88 21.04 17.84
N ARG A 645 -28.98 20.49 19.06
CA ARG A 645 -29.46 21.17 20.27
C ARG A 645 -28.40 22.02 21.00
N ASP A 646 -27.10 21.81 20.80
CA ASP A 646 -26.06 22.65 21.45
C ASP A 646 -25.72 23.92 20.64
N ILE A 647 -26.25 24.06 19.42
CA ILE A 647 -25.96 25.17 18.51
C ILE A 647 -26.61 26.50 18.97
N LYS A 648 -27.56 26.49 19.93
CA LYS A 648 -28.28 27.71 20.31
C LYS A 648 -27.48 28.68 21.19
N SER A 649 -26.48 28.23 21.96
CA SER A 649 -25.65 29.12 22.79
C SER A 649 -24.27 29.46 22.19
N GLU A 650 -23.84 28.76 21.13
CA GLU A 650 -22.55 28.98 20.44
C GLU A 650 -22.67 29.76 19.11
N ARG A 651 -23.89 30.02 18.61
CA ARG A 651 -24.13 30.70 17.31
C ARG A 651 -23.38 32.04 17.16
N ASP A 652 -23.37 32.89 18.18
CA ASP A 652 -22.68 34.19 18.11
C ASP A 652 -21.14 34.07 18.11
N VAL A 653 -20.61 32.97 18.67
CA VAL A 653 -19.18 32.72 18.77
C VAL A 653 -18.68 32.15 17.44
N THR A 654 -19.32 31.09 16.93
CA THR A 654 -18.96 30.44 15.66
C THR A 654 -19.19 31.35 14.45
N ALA A 655 -20.27 32.16 14.43
CA ALA A 655 -20.51 33.15 13.37
C ALA A 655 -19.41 34.23 13.30
N LYS A 656 -18.93 34.71 14.45
CA LYS A 656 -17.88 35.74 14.54
C LYS A 656 -16.50 35.21 14.15
N TYR A 657 -16.19 33.96 14.50
CA TYR A 657 -14.97 33.28 14.05
C TYR A 657 -15.03 32.91 12.56
N SER A 658 -16.23 32.69 12.01
CA SER A 658 -16.40 32.37 10.59
C SER A 658 -16.00 33.53 9.66
N ILE A 659 -16.51 34.73 9.93
CA ILE A 659 -16.17 35.94 9.15
C ILE A 659 -14.69 36.31 9.36
N GLY A 660 -14.16 36.10 10.57
CA GLY A 660 -12.77 36.37 10.92
C GLY A 660 -11.79 35.60 10.04
N PHE A 661 -11.96 34.28 9.88
CA PHE A 661 -11.06 33.50 9.03
C PHE A 661 -11.31 33.71 7.53
N LEU A 662 -12.54 33.96 7.06
CA LEU A 662 -12.76 34.34 5.65
C LEU A 662 -12.11 35.69 5.30
N SER A 663 -12.15 36.65 6.24
CA SER A 663 -11.50 37.96 6.09
C SER A 663 -9.97 37.84 6.16
N TRP A 664 -9.45 36.96 7.03
CA TRP A 664 -8.03 36.63 7.07
C TRP A 664 -7.59 35.98 5.76
N LEU A 665 -8.25 34.91 5.31
CA LEU A 665 -7.96 34.20 4.06
C LEU A 665 -8.02 35.13 2.85
N TRP A 666 -8.97 36.07 2.84
CA TRP A 666 -9.02 37.13 1.84
C TRP A 666 -7.76 37.99 1.85
N ARG A 667 -7.40 38.54 3.01
CA ARG A 667 -6.26 39.47 3.14
C ARG A 667 -4.92 38.80 2.82
N VAL A 668 -4.70 37.59 3.31
CA VAL A 668 -3.38 36.94 3.28
C VAL A 668 -3.17 36.01 2.09
N CYS A 669 -4.24 35.60 1.39
CA CYS A 669 -4.16 34.65 0.28
C CYS A 669 -4.83 35.21 -0.99
N VAL A 670 -6.16 35.38 -0.97
CA VAL A 670 -6.92 35.63 -2.21
C VAL A 670 -6.70 37.03 -2.78
N ARG A 671 -6.67 38.07 -1.94
CA ARG A 671 -6.45 39.45 -2.38
C ARG A 671 -5.07 39.66 -3.02
N PRO A 672 -3.95 39.15 -2.46
CA PRO A 672 -2.66 39.17 -3.15
C PRO A 672 -2.71 38.55 -4.55
N ILE A 673 -3.34 37.38 -4.69
CA ILE A 673 -3.49 36.67 -5.97
C ILE A 673 -4.32 37.50 -6.96
N PHE A 674 -5.41 38.10 -6.49
CA PHE A 674 -6.29 38.92 -7.33
C PHE A 674 -5.64 40.23 -7.75
N THR A 675 -4.78 40.78 -6.90
CA THR A 675 -3.99 41.97 -7.21
C THR A 675 -2.97 41.67 -8.31
N GLU A 676 -2.29 40.52 -8.24
CA GLU A 676 -1.36 40.08 -9.28
C GLU A 676 -2.05 39.80 -10.62
N LEU A 677 -3.30 39.33 -10.58
CA LEU A 677 -4.11 39.03 -11.78
C LEU A 677 -4.94 40.21 -12.27
N ASP A 678 -4.81 41.40 -11.67
CA ASP A 678 -5.60 42.59 -11.98
C ASP A 678 -7.13 42.33 -11.99
N ILE A 679 -7.62 41.50 -11.07
CA ILE A 679 -9.04 41.14 -11.00
C ILE A 679 -9.87 42.30 -10.47
N ALA A 680 -10.83 42.74 -11.27
CA ALA A 680 -11.78 43.80 -10.92
C ALA A 680 -13.24 43.33 -11.12
N PRO A 681 -14.22 43.98 -10.48
CA PRO A 681 -15.64 43.69 -10.71
C PRO A 681 -16.01 43.82 -12.19
N SER A 682 -16.60 42.76 -12.76
CA SER A 682 -17.02 42.68 -14.16
C SER A 682 -18.46 42.19 -14.27
N ALA A 683 -19.16 42.58 -15.33
CA ALA A 683 -20.46 42.01 -15.69
C ALA A 683 -20.33 40.53 -16.10
N GLU A 684 -19.18 40.15 -16.66
CA GLU A 684 -18.78 38.78 -16.97
C GLU A 684 -17.52 38.44 -16.17
N PRO A 685 -17.66 37.95 -14.92
CA PRO A 685 -16.53 37.58 -14.08
C PRO A 685 -15.71 36.46 -14.72
N PRO A 686 -14.37 36.47 -14.64
CA PRO A 686 -13.55 35.39 -15.18
C PRO A 686 -13.75 34.07 -14.41
N ARG A 687 -13.52 32.94 -15.09
CA ARG A 687 -13.44 31.61 -14.46
C ARG A 687 -12.07 31.42 -13.82
N MET A 688 -12.03 30.71 -12.69
CA MET A 688 -10.78 30.40 -12.00
C MET A 688 -10.92 29.08 -11.23
N TRP A 689 -9.87 28.26 -11.26
CA TRP A 689 -9.82 26.98 -10.56
C TRP A 689 -8.85 27.03 -9.39
N TRP A 690 -9.26 26.45 -8.26
CA TRP A 690 -8.46 26.39 -7.04
C TRP A 690 -8.02 24.95 -6.77
N ILE A 691 -6.73 24.80 -6.47
CA ILE A 691 -6.11 23.56 -6.00
C ILE A 691 -5.43 23.87 -4.67
N GLY A 692 -5.89 23.25 -3.59
CA GLY A 692 -5.21 23.35 -2.29
C GLY A 692 -4.36 22.11 -2.03
N THR A 693 -3.16 22.29 -1.46
CA THR A 693 -2.32 21.17 -0.97
C THR A 693 -2.38 21.05 0.54
N GLY A 694 -2.21 19.84 1.08
CA GLY A 694 -2.27 19.58 2.51
C GLY A 694 -3.50 20.25 3.18
N VAL A 695 -3.25 21.08 4.19
CA VAL A 695 -4.31 21.80 4.92
C VAL A 695 -5.07 22.83 4.06
N ALA A 696 -4.48 23.34 2.98
CA ALA A 696 -5.14 24.30 2.10
C ALA A 696 -6.23 23.65 1.22
N SER A 697 -6.25 22.32 1.10
CA SER A 697 -7.31 21.58 0.38
C SER A 697 -8.70 21.82 0.95
N SER A 698 -8.81 22.13 2.25
CA SER A 698 -10.08 22.43 2.91
C SER A 698 -10.44 23.92 2.92
N PHE A 699 -9.66 24.80 2.29
CA PHE A 699 -9.90 26.24 2.34
C PHE A 699 -11.07 26.67 1.44
N PRO A 700 -12.03 27.44 1.98
CA PRO A 700 -13.14 27.98 1.21
C PRO A 700 -12.71 29.24 0.44
N PHE A 701 -11.72 29.13 -0.47
CA PHE A 701 -11.25 30.23 -1.33
C PHE A 701 -12.40 30.98 -2.03
N HIS A 702 -13.42 30.24 -2.49
CA HIS A 702 -14.60 30.80 -3.12
C HIS A 702 -15.38 31.76 -2.22
N ALA A 703 -15.25 31.65 -0.89
CA ALA A 703 -15.90 32.46 0.11
C ALA A 703 -14.94 33.39 0.88
N ALA A 704 -13.68 33.51 0.46
CA ALA A 704 -12.81 34.51 1.07
C ALA A 704 -13.36 35.92 0.77
N GLY A 705 -13.47 36.78 1.78
CA GLY A 705 -13.92 38.16 1.56
C GLY A 705 -14.04 39.00 2.82
N LEU A 706 -14.20 40.30 2.62
CA LEU A 706 -14.59 41.27 3.65
C LEU A 706 -16.12 41.38 3.66
N TYR A 707 -16.76 40.89 4.73
CA TYR A 707 -18.22 40.84 4.88
C TYR A 707 -18.81 42.03 5.63
N SER A 708 -18.20 43.21 5.51
CA SER A 708 -18.83 44.46 5.97
C SER A 708 -20.06 44.80 5.11
N GLU A 709 -21.01 45.54 5.69
CA GLU A 709 -22.24 45.93 5.02
C GLU A 709 -21.95 46.68 3.70
N GLY A 710 -22.55 46.22 2.59
CA GLY A 710 -22.34 46.79 1.25
C GLY A 710 -21.04 46.43 0.54
N SER A 711 -20.11 45.70 1.19
CA SER A 711 -18.84 45.28 0.58
C SER A 711 -19.05 44.34 -0.61
N ARG A 712 -18.30 44.62 -1.68
CA ARG A 712 -18.13 43.73 -2.84
C ARG A 712 -16.73 43.12 -2.91
N GLU A 713 -15.92 43.29 -1.86
CA GLU A 713 -14.58 42.71 -1.77
C GLU A 713 -14.64 41.27 -1.27
N HIS A 714 -15.15 40.37 -2.11
CA HIS A 714 -15.18 38.95 -1.80
C HIS A 714 -15.07 38.12 -3.08
N THR A 715 -14.56 36.89 -2.99
CA THR A 715 -14.28 36.05 -4.16
C THR A 715 -15.51 35.85 -5.05
N LEU A 716 -16.67 35.50 -4.46
CA LEU A 716 -17.89 35.26 -5.24
C LEU A 716 -18.31 36.46 -6.09
N SER A 717 -18.09 37.72 -5.69
CA SER A 717 -18.51 38.88 -6.51
C SER A 717 -17.60 39.11 -7.71
N LEU A 718 -16.34 38.65 -7.64
CA LEU A 718 -15.29 39.01 -8.58
C LEU A 718 -14.99 37.94 -9.62
N ILE A 719 -15.23 36.66 -9.31
CA ILE A 719 -14.94 35.54 -10.21
C ILE A 719 -16.06 34.48 -10.21
N VAL A 720 -15.97 33.53 -11.14
CA VAL A 720 -16.69 32.26 -11.12
C VAL A 720 -15.72 31.16 -10.65
N PRO A 721 -15.74 30.79 -9.35
CA PRO A 721 -14.76 29.86 -8.78
C PRO A 721 -15.13 28.41 -9.04
N SER A 722 -14.13 27.55 -9.16
CA SER A 722 -14.24 26.10 -9.21
C SER A 722 -13.06 25.46 -8.49
N TYR A 723 -13.18 24.20 -8.11
CA TYR A 723 -12.12 23.42 -7.48
C TYR A 723 -11.72 22.26 -8.38
N THR A 724 -10.50 21.76 -8.19
CA THR A 724 -10.06 20.50 -8.77
C THR A 724 -8.94 19.89 -7.90
N PRO A 725 -8.88 18.56 -7.73
CA PRO A 725 -7.78 17.91 -6.99
C PRO A 725 -6.39 18.16 -7.57
N THR A 726 -6.29 18.06 -8.90
CA THR A 726 -5.07 18.20 -9.70
C THR A 726 -5.42 18.80 -11.07
N ILE A 727 -4.41 19.26 -11.83
CA ILE A 727 -4.63 19.73 -13.20
C ILE A 727 -5.05 18.55 -14.09
N LYS A 728 -4.46 17.37 -13.90
CA LYS A 728 -4.85 16.13 -14.58
C LYS A 728 -6.33 15.78 -14.36
N SER A 729 -6.84 15.97 -13.16
CA SER A 729 -8.27 15.75 -12.86
C SER A 729 -9.16 16.72 -13.62
N LEU A 730 -8.73 17.98 -13.78
CA LEU A 730 -9.44 18.99 -14.56
C LEU A 730 -9.44 18.64 -16.06
N VAL A 731 -8.30 18.19 -16.60
CA VAL A 731 -8.21 17.70 -17.99
C VAL A 731 -9.19 16.55 -18.21
N TYR A 732 -9.18 15.57 -17.30
CA TYR A 732 -10.10 14.44 -17.38
C TYR A 732 -11.56 14.88 -17.33
N ALA A 733 -11.93 15.74 -16.38
CA ALA A 733 -13.28 16.28 -16.24
C ALA A 733 -13.75 17.04 -17.50
N ARG A 734 -12.88 17.87 -18.09
CA ARG A 734 -13.18 18.56 -19.36
C ARG A 734 -13.32 17.61 -20.53
N SER A 735 -12.48 16.57 -20.59
CA SER A 735 -12.60 15.54 -21.61
C SER A 735 -13.92 14.78 -21.51
N CYS A 736 -14.41 14.55 -20.29
CA CYS A 736 -15.72 13.93 -20.06
C CYS A 736 -16.84 14.88 -20.48
N ALA A 737 -16.79 16.15 -20.07
CA ALA A 737 -17.78 17.16 -20.46
C ALA A 737 -17.85 17.41 -21.97
N ALA A 738 -16.73 17.27 -22.70
CA ALA A 738 -16.65 17.49 -24.14
C ALA A 738 -17.19 16.32 -24.99
N ARG A 739 -17.32 15.10 -24.43
CA ARG A 739 -17.81 13.92 -25.16
C ARG A 739 -19.28 14.01 -25.57
N ASP A 740 -20.00 15.05 -25.10
CA ASP A 740 -21.46 15.06 -24.99
C ASP A 740 -22.19 16.24 -25.67
N SER A 741 -21.49 17.14 -26.38
CA SER A 741 -22.12 18.35 -26.93
C SER A 741 -23.23 18.10 -27.97
N ASP A 742 -23.24 16.93 -28.64
CA ASP A 742 -24.14 16.64 -29.77
C ASP A 742 -25.26 15.61 -29.47
N LYS A 743 -25.26 14.91 -28.33
CA LYS A 743 -26.18 13.77 -28.06
C LYS A 743 -27.41 14.07 -27.19
N HIS A 744 -27.51 15.25 -26.61
CA HIS A 744 -28.41 15.53 -25.47
C HIS A 744 -29.84 16.00 -25.83
N ALA A 745 -30.44 15.43 -26.88
CA ALA A 745 -31.81 15.80 -27.27
C ALA A 745 -32.89 15.49 -26.21
N LYS A 746 -32.57 14.73 -25.15
CA LYS A 746 -33.47 14.40 -24.03
C LYS A 746 -32.74 14.39 -22.68
N ALA A 747 -32.31 15.56 -22.22
CA ALA A 747 -31.68 15.70 -20.91
C ALA A 747 -32.58 15.18 -19.77
N SER A 748 -32.01 14.34 -18.92
CA SER A 748 -32.67 13.57 -17.86
C SER A 748 -32.01 13.80 -16.50
N VAL A 749 -32.82 13.79 -15.45
CA VAL A 749 -32.37 14.00 -14.07
C VAL A 749 -32.86 12.85 -13.20
N LEU A 750 -31.93 12.16 -12.54
CA LEU A 750 -32.22 11.16 -11.51
C LEU A 750 -32.13 11.82 -10.13
N VAL A 751 -33.24 11.83 -9.38
CA VAL A 751 -33.29 12.32 -7.99
C VAL A 751 -33.34 11.12 -7.05
N VAL A 752 -32.27 10.94 -6.27
CA VAL A 752 -32.12 9.91 -5.23
C VAL A 752 -32.42 10.53 -3.87
N ALA A 753 -33.51 10.11 -3.23
CA ALA A 753 -34.01 10.69 -2.00
C ALA A 753 -34.04 9.67 -0.85
N MET A 754 -33.42 10.03 0.27
CA MET A 754 -33.36 9.25 1.50
C MET A 754 -33.96 10.03 2.69
N PRO A 755 -35.29 10.22 2.75
CA PRO A 755 -35.92 10.95 3.86
C PRO A 755 -35.77 10.22 5.22
N GLU A 756 -35.72 8.89 5.17
CA GLU A 756 -35.44 8.02 6.31
C GLU A 756 -34.34 7.05 5.89
N THR A 757 -33.37 6.83 6.78
CA THR A 757 -32.25 5.91 6.57
C THR A 757 -32.11 5.01 7.79
N PRO A 758 -32.00 3.67 7.65
CA PRO A 758 -31.89 2.76 8.78
C PRO A 758 -30.74 3.14 9.74
N GLY A 759 -31.05 3.28 11.03
CA GLY A 759 -30.07 3.62 12.06
C GLY A 759 -29.60 5.08 12.08
N GLN A 760 -30.24 5.97 11.30
CA GLN A 760 -29.89 7.39 11.23
C GLN A 760 -31.11 8.27 11.54
N ASN A 761 -30.84 9.55 11.85
CA ASN A 761 -31.90 10.53 12.04
C ASN A 761 -32.61 10.85 10.70
N PRO A 762 -33.96 11.02 10.69
CA PRO A 762 -34.69 11.42 9.49
C PRO A 762 -34.26 12.79 8.97
N LEU A 763 -34.22 12.93 7.64
CA LEU A 763 -33.90 14.18 6.94
C LEU A 763 -35.19 14.84 6.44
N SER A 764 -35.75 15.74 7.25
CA SER A 764 -37.05 16.36 6.98
C SER A 764 -37.07 17.24 5.73
N GLY A 765 -35.92 17.79 5.33
CA GLY A 765 -35.76 18.63 4.14
C GLY A 765 -35.78 17.86 2.81
N VAL A 766 -35.42 16.58 2.78
CA VAL A 766 -35.21 15.81 1.54
C VAL A 766 -36.44 15.78 0.63
N ILE A 767 -37.64 15.62 1.21
CA ILE A 767 -38.88 15.63 0.43
C ILE A 767 -39.14 17.00 -0.17
N LYS A 768 -38.95 18.07 0.60
CA LYS A 768 -39.15 19.46 0.14
C LYS A 768 -38.13 19.84 -0.93
N GLU A 769 -36.88 19.42 -0.77
CA GLU A 769 -35.81 19.62 -1.75
C GLU A 769 -36.17 18.92 -3.07
N SER A 770 -36.52 17.64 -3.00
CA SER A 770 -36.90 16.84 -4.18
C SER A 770 -38.09 17.47 -4.93
N MET A 771 -39.11 17.94 -4.21
CA MET A 771 -40.25 18.64 -4.79
C MET A 771 -39.86 19.97 -5.44
N ALA A 772 -38.99 20.75 -4.81
CA ALA A 772 -38.52 22.02 -5.37
C ALA A 772 -37.73 21.82 -6.68
N ILE A 773 -36.92 20.76 -6.75
CA ILE A 773 -36.16 20.39 -7.94
C ILE A 773 -37.10 19.95 -9.07
N GLN A 774 -38.06 19.06 -8.77
CA GLN A 774 -39.07 18.61 -9.74
C GLN A 774 -39.86 19.80 -10.31
N GLN A 775 -40.21 20.77 -9.47
CA GLN A 775 -40.93 21.97 -9.90
C GLN A 775 -40.04 22.89 -10.76
N ALA A 776 -38.76 23.06 -10.41
CA ALA A 776 -37.82 23.88 -11.17
C ALA A 776 -37.51 23.31 -12.56
N LEU A 777 -37.62 21.99 -12.73
CA LEU A 777 -37.27 21.28 -13.96
C LEU A 777 -38.47 20.90 -14.83
N VAL A 778 -39.69 21.27 -14.41
CA VAL A 778 -40.93 20.94 -15.11
C VAL A 778 -40.86 21.40 -16.57
N ASP A 779 -41.24 20.53 -17.50
CA ASP A 779 -41.24 20.73 -18.95
C ASP A 779 -39.86 20.86 -19.65
N VAL A 780 -38.75 20.91 -18.90
CA VAL A 780 -37.39 21.06 -19.46
C VAL A 780 -36.59 19.75 -19.44
N PHE A 781 -36.67 18.98 -18.36
CA PHE A 781 -35.93 17.72 -18.19
C PHE A 781 -36.86 16.55 -17.88
N LYS A 782 -36.47 15.33 -18.29
CA LYS A 782 -37.14 14.10 -17.82
C LYS A 782 -36.64 13.79 -16.41
N VAL A 783 -37.46 14.00 -15.40
CA VAL A 783 -37.10 13.72 -14.00
C VAL A 783 -37.55 12.31 -13.60
N GLU A 784 -36.62 11.50 -13.11
CA GLU A 784 -36.84 10.22 -12.45
C GLU A 784 -36.60 10.37 -10.95
N TYR A 785 -37.50 9.82 -10.12
CA TYR A 785 -37.43 9.92 -8.67
C TYR A 785 -37.33 8.54 -8.04
N LEU A 786 -36.30 8.32 -7.22
CA LEU A 786 -36.09 7.11 -6.42
C LEU A 786 -36.12 7.46 -4.94
N GLU A 787 -37.09 6.91 -4.22
CA GLU A 787 -37.17 7.04 -2.76
C GLU A 787 -36.64 5.77 -2.10
N LYS A 788 -35.69 5.94 -1.16
CA LYS A 788 -35.06 4.85 -0.40
C LYS A 788 -34.44 3.72 -1.26
N PRO A 789 -33.70 4.02 -2.36
CA PRO A 789 -33.13 2.98 -3.23
C PRO A 789 -31.89 2.30 -2.61
N SER A 790 -31.50 1.15 -3.17
CA SER A 790 -30.24 0.48 -2.86
C SER A 790 -29.07 1.03 -3.67
N ALA A 791 -27.83 0.82 -3.20
CA ALA A 791 -26.62 1.22 -3.92
C ALA A 791 -26.55 0.60 -5.32
N LYS A 792 -26.98 -0.66 -5.44
CA LYS A 792 -27.07 -1.36 -6.73
C LYS A 792 -28.06 -0.68 -7.68
N GLU A 793 -29.26 -0.35 -7.19
CA GLU A 793 -30.29 0.30 -8.01
C GLU A 793 -29.83 1.67 -8.50
N VAL A 794 -29.25 2.48 -7.61
CA VAL A 794 -28.67 3.79 -7.97
C VAL A 794 -27.61 3.64 -9.06
N MET A 795 -26.67 2.70 -8.90
CA MET A 795 -25.59 2.48 -9.86
C MET A 795 -26.06 2.00 -11.23
N ASP A 796 -27.20 1.30 -11.31
CA ASP A 796 -27.78 0.87 -12.58
C ASP A 796 -28.55 2.00 -13.28
N ARG A 797 -29.29 2.82 -12.53
CA ARG A 797 -30.05 3.97 -13.09
C ARG A 797 -29.17 5.15 -13.47
N MET A 798 -28.12 5.42 -12.70
CA MET A 798 -27.18 6.51 -12.96
C MET A 798 -26.49 6.43 -14.32
N ARG A 799 -26.43 5.23 -14.95
CA ARG A 799 -25.83 5.05 -16.29
C ARG A 799 -26.64 5.68 -17.43
N GLN A 800 -27.92 5.96 -17.18
CA GLN A 800 -28.88 6.44 -18.18
C GLN A 800 -29.31 7.89 -17.90
N ALA A 801 -28.66 8.56 -16.94
CA ALA A 801 -29.03 9.87 -16.46
C ALA A 801 -27.93 10.90 -16.74
N ASP A 802 -28.30 12.05 -17.29
CA ASP A 802 -27.36 13.15 -17.55
C ASP A 802 -26.99 13.90 -16.27
N ILE A 803 -27.95 14.02 -15.35
CA ILE A 803 -27.78 14.64 -14.05
C ILE A 803 -28.23 13.67 -12.97
N VAL A 804 -27.43 13.51 -11.92
CA VAL A 804 -27.85 12.78 -10.72
C VAL A 804 -27.80 13.71 -9.52
N HIS A 805 -28.92 13.80 -8.81
CA HIS A 805 -29.08 14.54 -7.57
C HIS A 805 -29.22 13.57 -6.41
N PHE A 806 -28.37 13.69 -5.41
CA PHE A 806 -28.46 12.93 -4.16
C PHE A 806 -28.93 13.84 -3.03
N ALA A 807 -30.04 13.47 -2.39
CA ALA A 807 -30.54 14.07 -1.17
C ALA A 807 -30.56 12.99 -0.07
N CYS A 808 -29.41 12.81 0.58
CA CYS A 808 -29.18 11.73 1.54
C CYS A 808 -28.06 12.08 2.54
N HIS A 809 -27.83 11.20 3.52
CA HIS A 809 -26.68 11.33 4.41
C HIS A 809 -25.38 10.96 3.67
N GLY A 810 -24.38 11.81 3.82
CA GLY A 810 -23.00 11.56 3.38
C GLY A 810 -22.08 11.42 4.59
N SER A 811 -21.11 10.52 4.50
CA SER A 811 -20.10 10.34 5.55
C SER A 811 -18.73 10.15 4.95
N SER A 812 -17.80 11.04 5.29
CA SER A 812 -16.37 10.84 5.04
C SER A 812 -15.79 9.94 6.13
N ASP A 813 -15.11 8.87 5.71
CA ASP A 813 -14.35 8.03 6.62
C ASP A 813 -12.96 8.63 6.84
N ARG A 814 -12.50 8.62 8.08
CA ARG A 814 -11.23 9.23 8.48
C ARG A 814 -10.04 8.30 8.25
N ALA A 815 -10.21 7.02 8.55
CA ALA A 815 -9.13 6.05 8.50
C ALA A 815 -8.92 5.55 7.07
N ASN A 816 -10.00 5.45 6.30
CA ASN A 816 -9.99 4.95 4.94
C ASN A 816 -10.86 5.83 4.02
N PRO A 817 -10.28 6.82 3.32
CA PRO A 817 -11.04 7.70 2.42
C PRO A 817 -11.88 6.97 1.38
N SER A 818 -11.44 5.79 0.92
CA SER A 818 -12.17 4.94 -0.04
C SER A 818 -13.46 4.34 0.52
N ASP A 819 -13.58 4.23 1.85
CA ASP A 819 -14.80 3.80 2.54
C ASP A 819 -15.77 4.97 2.82
N SER A 820 -15.42 6.21 2.45
CA SER A 820 -16.38 7.32 2.48
C SER A 820 -17.58 7.01 1.59
N HIS A 821 -18.79 7.37 2.00
CA HIS A 821 -20.00 6.83 1.37
C HIS A 821 -21.22 7.75 1.45
N LEU A 822 -22.16 7.49 0.54
CA LEU A 822 -23.55 7.92 0.63
C LEU A 822 -24.38 6.80 1.24
N LEU A 823 -25.23 7.13 2.21
CA LEU A 823 -26.07 6.15 2.89
C LEU A 823 -27.38 5.94 2.13
N LEU A 824 -27.68 4.67 1.89
CA LEU A 824 -28.81 4.18 1.09
C LEU A 824 -29.53 3.06 1.86
N GLN A 825 -30.51 2.41 1.23
CA GLN A 825 -31.28 1.35 1.86
C GLN A 825 -31.38 0.11 0.97
N THR A 826 -31.12 -1.06 1.54
CA THR A 826 -31.41 -2.35 0.92
C THR A 826 -32.47 -3.10 1.72
N THR A 827 -33.06 -4.14 1.14
CA THR A 827 -34.05 -4.97 1.83
C THR A 827 -33.47 -6.35 2.08
N THR A 828 -33.43 -6.77 3.34
CA THR A 828 -33.05 -8.12 3.75
C THR A 828 -34.27 -8.89 4.23
N LEU A 829 -34.09 -10.18 4.56
CA LEU A 829 -35.15 -11.01 5.15
C LEU A 829 -35.67 -10.45 6.49
N GLU A 830 -34.88 -9.63 7.17
CA GLU A 830 -35.20 -9.02 8.47
C GLU A 830 -35.81 -7.61 8.34
N GLY A 831 -35.94 -7.09 7.11
CA GLY A 831 -36.52 -5.77 6.81
C GLY A 831 -35.54 -4.80 6.15
N PRO A 832 -35.83 -3.49 6.17
CA PRO A 832 -34.93 -2.45 5.66
C PRO A 832 -33.60 -2.45 6.42
N SER A 833 -32.51 -2.55 5.68
CA SER A 833 -31.15 -2.52 6.21
C SER A 833 -30.33 -1.41 5.56
N LEU A 834 -29.32 -0.94 6.27
CA LEU A 834 -28.45 0.12 5.80
C LEU A 834 -27.60 -0.40 4.63
N ASP A 835 -27.61 0.35 3.53
CA ASP A 835 -26.74 0.12 2.38
C ASP A 835 -25.80 1.32 2.22
N LYS A 836 -24.65 1.10 1.58
CA LYS A 836 -23.62 2.14 1.40
C LYS A 836 -23.17 2.16 -0.05
N LEU A 837 -23.14 3.34 -0.64
CA LEU A 837 -22.47 3.57 -1.92
C LEU A 837 -21.13 4.24 -1.66
N THR A 838 -20.04 3.49 -1.73
CA THR A 838 -18.70 3.96 -1.33
C THR A 838 -17.94 4.68 -2.44
N VAL A 839 -16.95 5.50 -2.07
CA VAL A 839 -15.98 6.11 -2.99
C VAL A 839 -15.30 5.05 -3.85
N GLN A 840 -14.94 3.91 -3.26
CA GLN A 840 -14.36 2.79 -4.00
C GLN A 840 -15.32 2.27 -5.09
N GLU A 841 -16.57 1.98 -4.73
CA GLU A 841 -17.56 1.45 -5.68
C GLU A 841 -17.89 2.42 -6.82
N ILE A 842 -17.99 3.72 -6.51
CA ILE A 842 -18.23 4.79 -7.50
C ILE A 842 -17.02 4.88 -8.46
N SER A 843 -15.81 4.85 -7.92
CA SER A 843 -14.58 5.08 -8.69
C SER A 843 -14.08 3.87 -9.49
N GLU A 844 -14.46 2.64 -9.14
CA GLU A 844 -13.99 1.42 -9.82
C GLU A 844 -14.89 0.97 -10.99
N LYS A 845 -16.19 1.28 -10.97
CA LYS A 845 -17.10 0.80 -12.03
C LYS A 845 -17.10 1.72 -13.26
N ARG A 846 -16.86 1.10 -14.43
CA ARG A 846 -16.74 1.71 -15.76
C ARG A 846 -18.12 1.92 -16.40
N THR A 847 -18.92 2.83 -15.84
CA THR A 847 -20.37 2.75 -16.09
C THR A 847 -21.07 4.00 -16.58
N LEU A 848 -20.42 5.16 -16.66
CA LEU A 848 -21.12 6.44 -16.86
C LEU A 848 -20.58 7.21 -18.07
N GLU A 849 -20.98 6.77 -19.27
CA GLU A 849 -20.62 7.44 -20.53
C GLU A 849 -21.51 8.67 -20.81
N GLU A 850 -22.69 8.77 -20.17
CA GLU A 850 -23.71 9.80 -20.42
C GLU A 850 -23.86 10.82 -19.27
N ALA A 851 -23.15 10.62 -18.16
CA ALA A 851 -23.40 11.38 -16.93
C ALA A 851 -22.56 12.67 -16.87
N ARG A 852 -23.22 13.83 -16.73
CA ARG A 852 -22.59 15.15 -16.86
C ARG A 852 -22.45 15.88 -15.52
N ILE A 853 -23.50 15.85 -14.69
CA ILE A 853 -23.55 16.58 -13.42
C ILE A 853 -23.93 15.64 -12.27
N ALA A 854 -23.08 15.57 -11.25
CA ALA A 854 -23.43 15.01 -9.95
C ALA A 854 -23.70 16.15 -8.97
N TYR A 855 -24.92 16.26 -8.45
CA TYR A 855 -25.26 17.20 -7.39
C TYR A 855 -25.42 16.41 -6.08
N LEU A 856 -24.49 16.62 -5.14
CA LEU A 856 -24.43 15.89 -3.89
C LEU A 856 -24.96 16.77 -2.74
N SER A 857 -26.28 16.75 -2.53
CA SER A 857 -26.93 17.32 -1.35
C SER A 857 -26.79 16.37 -0.15
N ALA A 858 -25.52 16.14 0.21
CA ALA A 858 -25.13 15.26 1.29
C ALA A 858 -23.93 15.86 2.02
N CYS A 859 -23.90 15.65 3.34
CA CYS A 859 -22.89 16.24 4.21
C CYS A 859 -21.46 15.79 3.87
N SER A 860 -20.50 16.72 3.97
CA SER A 860 -19.05 16.46 3.90
C SER A 860 -18.58 15.74 2.62
N THR A 861 -19.28 15.89 1.51
CA THR A 861 -18.99 15.16 0.25
C THR A 861 -17.68 15.55 -0.43
N ALA A 862 -17.13 16.72 -0.09
CA ALA A 862 -15.82 17.20 -0.53
C ALA A 862 -14.78 17.25 0.60
N GLU A 863 -15.00 16.52 1.70
CA GLU A 863 -14.13 16.54 2.87
C GLU A 863 -13.22 15.30 2.94
N VAL A 864 -11.93 15.53 3.19
CA VAL A 864 -10.98 14.50 3.64
C VAL A 864 -10.70 14.73 5.12
N LYS A 865 -11.18 13.84 5.99
CA LYS A 865 -11.11 14.04 7.46
C LYS A 865 -9.70 13.89 8.04
N ASP A 866 -8.82 13.11 7.41
CA ASP A 866 -7.42 13.05 7.80
C ASP A 866 -6.53 13.81 6.83
N GLY A 867 -5.91 14.89 7.32
CA GLY A 867 -4.99 15.71 6.55
C GLY A 867 -3.77 14.96 5.98
N GLN A 868 -3.47 13.74 6.43
CA GLN A 868 -2.43 12.90 5.79
C GLN A 868 -2.85 12.40 4.40
N PHE A 869 -4.15 12.31 4.12
CA PHE A 869 -4.70 11.95 2.81
C PHE A 869 -5.10 13.16 1.96
N ALA A 870 -4.92 14.38 2.48
CA ALA A 870 -5.34 15.60 1.79
C ALA A 870 -4.67 15.77 0.41
N ASP A 871 -3.47 15.23 0.24
CA ASP A 871 -2.74 15.26 -1.03
C ASP A 871 -3.25 14.24 -2.07
N GLU A 872 -4.01 13.23 -1.66
CA GLU A 872 -4.69 12.31 -2.59
C GLU A 872 -6.06 12.82 -3.02
N ALA A 873 -6.69 13.68 -2.20
CA ALA A 873 -8.00 14.25 -2.47
C ALA A 873 -9.06 13.20 -2.85
N LEU A 874 -9.00 12.02 -2.22
CA LEU A 874 -10.00 10.96 -2.35
C LEU A 874 -11.20 11.30 -1.44
N HIS A 875 -12.28 11.78 -2.04
CA HIS A 875 -13.54 12.08 -1.38
C HIS A 875 -14.70 11.80 -2.36
N ILE A 876 -15.94 11.91 -1.90
CA ILE A 876 -17.12 11.54 -2.71
C ILE A 876 -17.15 12.35 -4.01
N VAL A 877 -16.97 13.66 -3.97
CA VAL A 877 -16.92 14.53 -5.18
C VAL A 877 -15.89 14.06 -6.22
N SER A 878 -14.64 13.73 -5.82
CA SER A 878 -13.60 13.29 -6.77
C SER A 878 -13.85 11.88 -7.28
N ALA A 879 -14.52 11.02 -6.51
CA ALA A 879 -14.99 9.72 -6.97
C ALA A 879 -15.97 9.85 -8.14
N PHE A 880 -16.92 10.79 -8.06
CA PHE A 880 -17.84 11.09 -9.17
C PHE A 880 -17.11 11.67 -10.39
N GLN A 881 -16.12 12.54 -10.20
CA GLN A 881 -15.29 13.02 -11.31
C GLN A 881 -14.59 11.88 -12.05
N VAL A 882 -13.94 10.99 -11.30
CA VAL A 882 -13.29 9.79 -11.86
C VAL A 882 -14.30 8.85 -12.50
N ALA A 883 -15.52 8.74 -11.95
CA ALA A 883 -16.57 7.88 -12.49
C ALA A 883 -16.99 8.29 -13.91
N GLY A 884 -16.83 9.56 -14.27
CA GLY A 884 -17.11 10.10 -15.61
C GLY A 884 -17.83 11.46 -15.61
N PHE A 885 -18.19 11.99 -14.44
CA PHE A 885 -18.91 13.26 -14.37
C PHE A 885 -17.97 14.43 -14.65
N GLY A 886 -18.29 15.24 -15.67
CA GLY A 886 -17.56 16.48 -15.96
C GLY A 886 -17.70 17.53 -14.85
N HIS A 887 -18.81 17.49 -14.11
CA HIS A 887 -19.11 18.43 -13.03
C HIS A 887 -19.65 17.70 -11.80
N ALA A 888 -19.14 18.08 -10.63
CA ALA A 888 -19.64 17.62 -9.34
C ALA A 888 -19.83 18.81 -8.39
N ILE A 889 -21.02 18.92 -7.83
CA ILE A 889 -21.37 19.87 -6.78
C ILE A 889 -21.41 19.10 -5.47
N GLY A 890 -20.71 19.59 -4.46
CA GLY A 890 -20.72 18.98 -3.13
C GLY A 890 -20.47 20.02 -2.04
N SER A 891 -20.27 19.53 -0.82
CA SER A 891 -20.10 20.37 0.35
C SER A 891 -18.81 20.07 1.11
N LEU A 892 -18.12 21.13 1.56
CA LEU A 892 -16.94 21.03 2.42
C LEU A 892 -17.28 20.56 3.84
N TRP A 893 -18.50 20.84 4.31
CA TRP A 893 -19.07 20.38 5.58
C TRP A 893 -20.62 20.36 5.51
N SER A 894 -21.29 20.02 6.60
CA SER A 894 -22.75 19.96 6.68
C SER A 894 -23.43 21.33 6.60
N ALA A 895 -24.48 21.43 5.80
CA ALA A 895 -25.39 22.59 5.75
C ALA A 895 -26.74 22.25 6.38
N ASP A 896 -27.54 23.26 6.73
CA ASP A 896 -28.89 23.05 7.25
C ASP A 896 -29.92 22.79 6.13
N ASP A 897 -30.99 22.04 6.45
CA ASP A 897 -32.04 21.64 5.52
C ASP A 897 -32.61 22.80 4.67
N GLU A 898 -32.88 23.96 5.27
CA GLU A 898 -33.49 25.09 4.56
C GLU A 898 -32.52 25.67 3.52
N THR A 899 -31.24 25.74 3.85
CA THR A 899 -30.22 26.20 2.92
C THR A 899 -29.99 25.20 1.78
N CYS A 900 -29.97 23.88 2.05
CA CYS A 900 -29.89 22.85 1.01
C CYS A 900 -31.00 23.00 -0.03
N ILE A 901 -32.26 23.11 0.43
CA ILE A 901 -33.42 23.29 -0.45
C ILE A 901 -33.27 24.53 -1.33
N GLN A 902 -32.86 25.67 -0.75
CA GLN A 902 -32.76 26.92 -1.48
C GLN A 902 -31.63 26.93 -2.52
N VAL A 903 -30.45 26.42 -2.17
CA VAL A 903 -29.32 26.35 -3.11
C VAL A 903 -29.65 25.41 -4.26
N ALA A 904 -30.17 24.21 -3.99
CA ALA A 904 -30.56 23.25 -5.01
C ALA A 904 -31.64 23.82 -5.95
N LYS A 905 -32.71 24.40 -5.38
CA LYS A 905 -33.77 25.04 -6.15
C LYS A 905 -33.23 26.12 -7.09
N LEU A 906 -32.47 27.08 -6.57
CA LEU A 906 -31.94 28.19 -7.36
C LEU A 906 -30.94 27.72 -8.43
N PHE A 907 -30.17 26.67 -8.14
CA PHE A 907 -29.26 26.05 -9.11
C PHE A 907 -30.03 25.48 -10.30
N TYR A 908 -31.06 24.67 -10.06
CA TYR A 908 -31.85 24.07 -11.14
C TYR A 908 -32.72 25.09 -11.88
N GLU A 909 -33.31 26.07 -11.18
CA GLU A 909 -34.02 27.19 -11.82
C GLU A 909 -33.10 27.98 -12.78
N TYR A 910 -31.83 28.13 -12.42
CA TYR A 910 -30.85 28.80 -13.28
C TYR A 910 -30.53 27.97 -14.55
N LEU A 911 -30.42 26.64 -14.40
CA LEU A 911 -30.17 25.72 -15.52
C LEU A 911 -31.38 25.54 -16.45
N ALA A 912 -32.60 25.65 -15.90
CA ALA A 912 -33.84 25.51 -16.66
C ALA A 912 -34.20 26.73 -17.54
N GLN A 913 -33.47 27.85 -17.41
CA GLN A 913 -33.71 29.05 -18.22
C GLN A 913 -33.46 28.82 -19.72
N ASP A 914 -34.32 29.41 -20.55
CA ASP A 914 -34.30 29.23 -22.00
C ASP A 914 -32.94 29.67 -22.61
N GLY A 915 -32.39 28.86 -23.51
CA GLY A 915 -31.03 29.03 -24.04
C GLY A 915 -29.87 28.47 -23.19
N ARG A 916 -30.14 27.99 -21.96
CA ARG A 916 -29.14 27.31 -21.10
C ARG A 916 -29.32 25.79 -21.00
N ARG A 917 -30.28 25.23 -21.74
CA ARG A 917 -30.55 23.78 -21.79
C ARG A 917 -29.34 22.96 -22.26
N ASN A 918 -28.57 23.50 -23.20
CA ASN A 918 -27.25 23.00 -23.59
C ASN A 918 -26.15 23.74 -22.79
N ALA A 919 -26.24 23.72 -21.46
CA ALA A 919 -25.35 24.45 -20.57
C ALA A 919 -23.88 24.10 -20.86
N THR A 920 -23.09 25.11 -21.23
CA THR A 920 -21.63 24.99 -21.30
C THR A 920 -21.05 24.73 -19.91
N ASN A 921 -19.81 24.24 -19.84
CA ASN A 921 -19.07 24.04 -18.58
C ASN A 921 -19.12 25.30 -17.68
N ARG A 922 -19.10 26.48 -18.31
CA ARG A 922 -19.20 27.77 -17.64
C ARG A 922 -20.52 27.95 -16.89
N VAL A 923 -21.65 27.67 -17.54
CA VAL A 923 -23.01 27.89 -17.03
C VAL A 923 -23.26 27.11 -15.75
N ILE A 924 -22.68 25.91 -15.61
CA ILE A 924 -22.88 25.05 -14.43
C ILE A 924 -22.26 25.67 -13.18
N ALA A 925 -21.03 26.18 -13.24
CA ALA A 925 -20.47 26.87 -12.07
C ALA A 925 -21.11 28.24 -11.84
N GLU A 926 -21.59 28.92 -12.88
CA GLU A 926 -22.38 30.16 -12.74
C GLU A 926 -23.69 29.91 -12.00
N ALA A 927 -24.36 28.78 -12.26
CA ALA A 927 -25.57 28.37 -11.56
C ALA A 927 -25.32 28.23 -10.05
N LEU A 928 -24.24 27.54 -9.67
CA LEU A 928 -23.89 27.40 -8.25
C LEU A 928 -23.51 28.74 -7.62
N ARG A 929 -22.66 29.53 -8.29
CA ARG A 929 -22.30 30.87 -7.85
C ARG A 929 -23.54 31.74 -7.62
N TYR A 930 -24.49 31.72 -8.55
CA TYR A 930 -25.74 32.45 -8.46
C TYR A 930 -26.55 32.02 -7.24
N ALA A 931 -26.77 30.71 -7.08
CA ALA A 931 -27.52 30.15 -5.96
C ALA A 931 -26.90 30.55 -4.62
N THR A 932 -25.59 30.35 -4.46
CA THR A 932 -24.85 30.69 -3.24
C THR A 932 -24.88 32.20 -2.95
N GLN A 933 -24.72 33.04 -3.97
CA GLN A 933 -24.80 34.50 -3.81
C GLN A 933 -26.18 34.97 -3.34
N LYS A 934 -27.25 34.35 -3.83
CA LYS A 934 -28.63 34.67 -3.44
C LYS A 934 -28.94 34.24 -2.02
N VAL A 935 -28.51 33.04 -1.62
CA VAL A 935 -28.72 32.53 -0.27
C VAL A 935 -27.90 33.29 0.78
N ARG A 936 -26.71 33.77 0.42
CA ARG A 936 -25.84 34.55 1.32
C ARG A 936 -26.50 35.80 1.92
N THR A 937 -27.41 36.45 1.20
CA THR A 937 -27.94 37.77 1.60
C THR A 937 -28.65 37.70 2.95
N GLY A 938 -28.04 38.27 3.99
CA GLY A 938 -28.57 38.31 5.36
C GLY A 938 -28.42 37.00 6.16
N ARG A 939 -27.60 36.05 5.69
CA ARG A 939 -27.37 34.75 6.36
C ARG A 939 -25.92 34.57 6.81
N ASP A 940 -25.75 33.75 7.86
CA ASP A 940 -24.46 33.35 8.40
C ASP A 940 -23.60 32.59 7.36
N PRO A 941 -22.31 32.92 7.17
CA PRO A 941 -21.37 32.16 6.33
C PRO A 941 -21.41 30.64 6.51
N ILE A 942 -21.61 30.14 7.73
CA ILE A 942 -21.58 28.69 7.98
C ILE A 942 -22.61 27.90 7.14
N LEU A 943 -23.69 28.55 6.70
CA LEU A 943 -24.80 27.93 5.97
C LEU A 943 -24.54 27.82 4.47
N TRP A 944 -23.88 28.81 3.85
CA TRP A 944 -23.74 28.89 2.38
C TRP A 944 -22.32 28.66 1.86
N VAL A 945 -21.29 28.79 2.71
CA VAL A 945 -19.89 28.51 2.36
C VAL A 945 -19.58 27.04 2.05
N PRO A 946 -20.32 26.02 2.55
CA PRO A 946 -19.96 24.63 2.23
C PRO A 946 -19.94 24.33 0.74
N TYR A 947 -20.81 24.96 -0.05
CA TYR A 947 -21.09 24.55 -1.43
C TYR A 947 -19.96 24.89 -2.39
N ILE A 948 -19.42 23.87 -3.03
CA ILE A 948 -18.37 24.00 -4.04
C ILE A 948 -18.77 23.34 -5.35
N HIS A 949 -18.29 23.92 -6.45
CA HIS A 949 -18.27 23.29 -7.76
C HIS A 949 -16.87 22.73 -8.01
N SER A 950 -16.78 21.45 -8.37
CA SER A 950 -15.54 20.79 -8.76
C SER A 950 -15.67 20.20 -10.17
N GLY A 951 -14.73 20.50 -11.06
CA GLY A 951 -14.72 19.97 -12.43
C GLY A 951 -14.50 21.01 -13.53
N ALA A 952 -15.00 20.68 -14.72
CA ALA A 952 -14.69 21.33 -15.99
C ALA A 952 -14.95 22.84 -16.01
#